data_AF-A0ABD1TTU5-F1
#
_entry.id   AF-A0ABD1TTU5-F1
#
_cell.length_a   1.000
_cell.length_b   1.000
_cell.length_c   1.000
_cell.angle_alpha   90.00
_cell.angle_beta   90.00
_cell.angle_gamma   90.00
#
_symmetry.space_group_name_H-M   'P 1'
#
loop_
_entity.id
_entity.type
_entity.pdbx_description
1 polymer ?
#
loop_
_entity_poly.entity_id
_entity_poly.type
_entity_poly.pdbx_seq_one_letter_code
_entity_poly.pdbx_strand_id
1 'polypeptide(L)'
;MAELDGIENLVSAREILKGSLEKSRDISFEINKIGPRLEKTNQSLPFLEAAIKDMACKSRLYEIRSHVDRAIGPAAAVLKILDVVFELEDSLMADPGSDLFAYIATVKRLEDALKLLTDNSELVILWLEDLVQFLKDSAVSDDHWYLMNVSKALDILWELQETGQNGGVLVAVLDKLENEYRHFLTENSFPFPLYSLFPSHKGKANILPESLPLPVVQKLQAINERLAANNRLENCVSIYAQVRSSNVRASLQALDVDYLHIQLSEFDSAQIAESYIDLWDKHLEYAVKHLFDKEYSLCNEVFQEAGSDVWMHCFAKIAIQSGINDFIKFGSTITKCKKDAVKLLKLLKIFATLNKLRLDFNRLFSGKFCVKIQNQTRDLVKKVVTEACEIFWELCIQVELQRQSSPPPDGSVPRLVRFVTGYCNKLLEDENRSVLIQVLEIYQVWNHECFEDGLVLNEIHNIMKELELNLNSWAKDYKETALSCLFMMNNHWFFCNNIKGTKLGDLMGHSLLRAHEEYFEYYATMYLRESWETLPVLLHEEGLILFPGGRAIDRELFKKRINMFNEAFDDMYKKHFNWMLSDKSLRLRICQLVVQAIVPPYKNYLLKYDYGIENEAEIGSHLKYTAKSLEDLINSLFQQKVGKFDGTKCTDLIGIKNAIINHFSMPAAA
;
A
#
# COMPACT_ATOMS: atom_id res chain seq x y z
N MET A 1 -53.50 139.36 55.81
CA MET A 1 -52.32 139.60 54.95
C MET A 1 -51.80 138.25 54.43
N ALA A 2 -52.68 137.47 53.77
CA ALA A 2 -52.50 136.03 53.53
C ALA A 2 -52.65 135.63 52.04
N GLU A 3 -52.73 136.60 51.12
CA GLU A 3 -52.95 136.34 49.68
C GLU A 3 -51.71 136.60 48.80
N LEU A 4 -50.58 137.03 49.38
CA LEU A 4 -49.35 137.33 48.61
C LEU A 4 -48.36 136.14 48.51
N ASP A 5 -48.46 135.12 49.37
CA ASP A 5 -47.46 134.04 49.49
C ASP A 5 -47.68 132.86 48.50
N GLY A 6 -48.88 132.73 47.94
CA GLY A 6 -49.23 131.65 47.00
C GLY A 6 -48.71 131.87 45.57
N ILE A 7 -48.54 133.13 45.18
CA ILE A 7 -48.10 133.50 43.82
C ILE A 7 -46.58 133.27 43.67
N GLU A 8 -45.81 133.50 44.72
CA GLU A 8 -44.34 133.36 44.72
C GLU A 8 -43.89 131.90 44.56
N ASN A 9 -44.63 130.96 45.15
CA ASN A 9 -44.36 129.53 45.03
C ASN A 9 -44.60 128.98 43.61
N LEU A 10 -45.63 129.48 42.90
CA LEU A 10 -45.90 129.10 41.51
C LEU A 10 -44.84 129.63 40.53
N VAL A 11 -44.32 130.83 40.79
CA VAL A 11 -43.21 131.40 40.01
C VAL A 11 -41.94 130.59 40.22
N SER A 12 -41.64 130.18 41.45
CA SER A 12 -40.48 129.33 41.76
C SER A 12 -40.55 127.95 41.09
N ALA A 13 -41.72 127.30 41.09
CA ALA A 13 -41.91 126.01 40.41
C ALA A 13 -41.75 126.12 38.88
N ARG A 14 -42.22 127.23 38.28
CA ARG A 14 -42.04 127.51 36.86
C ARG A 14 -40.56 127.66 36.50
N GLU A 15 -39.77 128.37 37.31
CA GLU A 15 -38.33 128.54 37.05
C GLU A 15 -37.56 127.21 37.19
N ILE A 16 -37.94 126.34 38.13
CA ILE A 16 -37.34 124.99 38.26
C ILE A 16 -37.66 124.11 37.04
N LEU A 17 -38.91 124.11 36.56
CA LEU A 17 -39.29 123.36 35.36
C LEU A 17 -38.57 123.87 34.11
N LYS A 18 -38.39 125.19 34.01
CA LYS A 18 -37.64 125.83 32.92
C LYS A 18 -36.17 125.42 32.94
N GLY A 19 -35.56 125.39 34.13
CA GLY A 19 -34.18 124.90 34.32
C GLY A 19 -34.01 123.41 34.01
N SER A 20 -35.00 122.56 34.33
CA SER A 20 -34.98 121.14 33.95
C SER A 20 -35.14 120.93 32.43
N LEU A 21 -35.94 121.76 31.77
CA LEU A 21 -36.11 121.72 30.32
C LEU A 21 -34.83 122.15 29.58
N GLU A 22 -34.11 123.14 30.10
CA GLU A 22 -32.79 123.55 29.61
C GLU A 22 -31.76 122.43 29.75
N LYS A 23 -31.68 121.77 30.92
CA LYS A 23 -30.80 120.60 31.11
C LYS A 23 -31.11 119.45 30.15
N SER A 24 -32.38 119.19 29.86
CA SER A 24 -32.78 118.16 28.90
C SER A 24 -32.34 118.52 27.47
N ARG A 25 -32.41 119.81 27.10
CA ARG A 25 -31.88 120.31 25.82
C ARG A 25 -30.37 120.16 25.72
N ASP A 26 -29.63 120.45 26.79
CA ASP A 26 -28.17 120.28 26.82
C ASP A 26 -27.76 118.82 26.63
N ILE A 27 -28.46 117.88 27.27
CA ILE A 27 -28.25 116.43 27.08
C ILE A 27 -28.56 116.02 25.64
N SER A 28 -29.65 116.51 25.06
CA SER A 28 -30.00 116.22 23.66
C SER A 28 -28.95 116.78 22.69
N PHE A 29 -28.37 117.94 22.99
CA PHE A 29 -27.28 118.53 22.21
C PHE A 29 -25.99 117.69 22.28
N GLU A 30 -25.59 117.22 23.46
CA GLU A 30 -24.42 116.34 23.60
C GLU A 30 -24.64 114.96 22.95
N ILE A 31 -25.85 114.41 22.99
CA ILE A 31 -26.19 113.17 22.25
C ILE A 31 -26.06 113.38 20.74
N ASN A 32 -26.57 114.50 20.20
CA ASN A 32 -26.42 114.84 18.79
C ASN A 32 -24.96 115.04 18.36
N LYS A 33 -24.09 115.47 19.28
CA LYS A 33 -22.65 115.61 19.05
C LYS A 33 -21.90 114.28 19.06
N ILE A 34 -22.39 113.28 19.79
CA ILE A 34 -21.81 111.92 19.86
C ILE A 34 -22.25 111.05 18.68
N GLY A 35 -23.46 111.23 18.15
CA GLY A 35 -24.00 110.51 16.99
C GLY A 35 -23.01 110.34 15.82
N PRO A 36 -22.42 111.44 15.29
CA PRO A 36 -21.49 111.34 14.16
C PRO A 36 -20.17 110.63 14.50
N ARG A 37 -19.74 110.63 15.78
CA ARG A 37 -18.56 109.85 16.21
C ARG A 37 -18.86 108.37 16.23
N LEU A 38 -20.05 107.99 16.70
CA LEU A 38 -20.50 106.60 16.74
C LEU A 38 -20.64 106.02 15.32
N GLU A 39 -21.18 106.82 14.41
CA GLU A 39 -21.33 106.46 12.99
C GLU A 39 -19.97 106.30 12.31
N LYS A 40 -19.00 107.16 12.60
CA LYS A 40 -17.61 107.03 12.13
C LYS A 40 -16.93 105.76 12.65
N THR A 41 -17.11 105.42 13.93
CA THR A 41 -16.59 104.15 14.48
C THR A 41 -17.26 102.94 13.83
N ASN A 42 -18.56 103.02 13.56
CA ASN A 42 -19.31 101.95 12.90
C ASN A 42 -18.90 101.76 11.43
N GLN A 43 -18.49 102.83 10.74
CA GLN A 43 -17.90 102.76 9.40
C GLN A 43 -16.46 102.20 9.39
N SER A 44 -15.68 102.38 10.48
CA SER A 44 -14.33 101.82 10.60
C SER A 44 -14.27 100.37 11.08
N LEU A 45 -15.32 99.89 11.75
CA LEU A 45 -15.39 98.53 12.29
C LEU A 45 -15.25 97.44 11.21
N PRO A 46 -15.89 97.53 10.03
CA PRO A 46 -15.75 96.55 8.95
C PRO A 46 -14.32 96.50 8.39
N PHE A 47 -13.63 97.64 8.33
CA PHE A 47 -12.25 97.71 7.86
C PHE A 47 -11.27 97.07 8.86
N LEU A 48 -11.48 97.33 10.16
CA LEU A 48 -10.70 96.71 11.24
C LEU A 48 -10.97 95.20 11.32
N GLU A 49 -12.22 94.78 11.14
CA GLU A 49 -12.61 93.37 11.08
C GLU A 49 -11.99 92.67 9.85
N ALA A 50 -11.96 93.34 8.69
CA ALA A 50 -11.28 92.85 7.49
C ALA A 50 -9.76 92.75 7.69
N ALA A 51 -9.12 93.75 8.30
CA ALA A 51 -7.69 93.73 8.59
C ALA A 51 -7.30 92.65 9.62
N ILE A 52 -8.14 92.42 10.63
CA ILE A 52 -7.96 91.32 11.60
C ILE A 52 -8.16 89.96 10.93
N LYS A 53 -9.14 89.82 10.01
CA LYS A 53 -9.30 88.61 9.19
C LYS A 53 -8.10 88.35 8.27
N ASP A 54 -7.52 89.38 7.66
CA ASP A 54 -6.29 89.27 6.85
C ASP A 54 -5.08 88.83 7.68
N MET A 55 -4.91 89.42 8.88
CA MET A 55 -3.87 88.99 9.83
C MET A 55 -4.10 87.55 10.32
N ALA A 56 -5.34 87.16 10.60
CA ALA A 56 -5.70 85.80 10.98
C ALA A 56 -5.48 84.78 9.84
N CYS A 57 -5.66 85.18 8.58
CA CYS A 57 -5.28 84.36 7.42
C CYS A 57 -3.77 84.18 7.33
N LYS A 58 -2.98 85.25 7.52
CA LYS A 58 -1.52 85.19 7.52
C LYS A 58 -0.94 84.30 8.63
N SER A 59 -1.55 84.28 9.82
CA SER A 59 -1.14 83.35 10.89
C SER A 59 -1.48 81.89 10.59
N ARG A 60 -2.60 81.61 9.91
CA ARG A 60 -2.95 80.24 9.46
C ARG A 60 -2.00 79.71 8.39
N LEU A 61 -1.44 80.57 7.53
CA LEU A 61 -0.38 80.19 6.59
C LEU A 61 0.91 79.70 7.29
N TYR A 62 1.22 80.23 8.48
CA TYR A 62 2.34 79.73 9.29
C TYR A 62 2.06 78.33 9.88
N GLU A 63 0.80 78.02 10.21
CA GLU A 63 0.39 76.67 10.61
C GLU A 63 0.52 75.70 9.44
N ILE A 64 0.07 76.06 8.23
CA ILE A 64 0.25 75.26 7.00
C ILE A 64 1.73 74.95 6.76
N ARG A 65 2.61 75.95 6.90
CA ARG A 65 4.06 75.76 6.76
C ARG A 65 4.59 74.68 7.72
N SER A 66 4.14 74.69 8.97
CA SER A 66 4.55 73.68 9.95
C SER A 66 4.08 72.27 9.57
N HIS A 67 2.89 72.13 8.99
CA HIS A 67 2.36 70.85 8.51
C HIS A 67 3.07 70.38 7.23
N VAL A 68 3.39 71.29 6.31
CA VAL A 68 4.15 71.01 5.07
C VAL A 68 5.61 70.62 5.38
N ASP A 69 6.28 71.36 6.28
CA ASP A 69 7.67 71.06 6.70
C ASP A 69 7.78 69.66 7.33
N ARG A 70 6.71 69.17 7.96
CA ARG A 70 6.65 67.84 8.55
C ARG A 70 6.49 66.71 7.52
N ALA A 71 5.87 66.96 6.36
CA ALA A 71 5.71 65.98 5.29
C ALA A 71 6.92 65.92 4.33
N ILE A 72 7.66 67.03 4.17
CA ILE A 72 8.81 67.12 3.25
C ILE A 72 9.95 66.16 3.62
N GLY A 73 10.30 66.07 4.90
CA GLY A 73 11.39 65.20 5.37
C GLY A 73 11.14 63.72 5.05
N PRO A 74 9.99 63.15 5.46
CA PRO A 74 9.58 61.80 5.09
C PRO A 74 9.45 61.58 3.58
N ALA A 75 8.91 62.55 2.81
CA ALA A 75 8.81 62.44 1.36
C ALA A 75 10.20 62.39 0.67
N ALA A 76 11.17 63.17 1.16
CA ALA A 76 12.55 63.11 0.68
C ALA A 76 13.24 61.78 1.05
N ALA A 77 12.85 61.16 2.17
CA ALA A 77 13.32 59.82 2.54
C ALA A 77 12.74 58.75 1.61
N VAL A 78 11.44 58.82 1.27
CA VAL A 78 10.78 57.93 0.30
C VAL A 78 11.50 57.96 -1.06
N LEU A 79 11.83 59.15 -1.57
CA LEU A 79 12.56 59.28 -2.84
C LEU A 79 13.96 58.61 -2.80
N LYS A 80 14.71 58.82 -1.71
CA LYS A 80 16.02 58.16 -1.56
C LYS A 80 15.92 56.65 -1.45
N ILE A 81 14.87 56.14 -0.79
CA ILE A 81 14.64 54.70 -0.70
C ILE A 81 14.27 54.14 -2.09
N LEU A 82 13.47 54.87 -2.86
CA LEU A 82 13.10 54.50 -4.23
C LEU A 82 14.33 54.41 -5.15
N ASP A 83 15.28 55.35 -5.06
CA ASP A 83 16.54 55.31 -5.81
C ASP A 83 17.35 54.04 -5.46
N VAL A 84 17.43 53.69 -4.17
CA VAL A 84 18.10 52.46 -3.70
C VAL A 84 17.38 51.20 -4.19
N VAL A 85 16.05 51.20 -4.24
CA VAL A 85 15.26 50.09 -4.80
C VAL A 85 15.62 49.88 -6.27
N PHE A 86 15.64 50.93 -7.10
CA PHE A 86 15.99 50.81 -8.52
C PHE A 86 17.43 50.32 -8.74
N GLU A 87 18.40 50.81 -7.96
CA GLU A 87 19.79 50.31 -8.02
C GLU A 87 19.89 48.82 -7.67
N LEU A 88 19.12 48.36 -6.67
CA LEU A 88 19.07 46.96 -6.28
C LEU A 88 18.36 46.10 -7.32
N GLU A 89 17.29 46.60 -7.93
CA GLU A 89 16.57 45.92 -9.02
C GLU A 89 17.48 45.69 -10.23
N ASP A 90 18.22 46.71 -10.67
CA ASP A 90 19.19 46.59 -11.76
C ASP A 90 20.29 45.55 -11.46
N SER A 91 20.75 45.49 -10.21
CA SER A 91 21.72 44.47 -9.77
C SER A 91 21.16 43.05 -9.75
N LEU A 92 19.85 42.87 -9.53
CA LEU A 92 19.15 41.58 -9.46
C LEU A 92 18.64 41.09 -10.82
N MET A 93 18.83 41.88 -11.88
CA MET A 93 18.56 41.45 -13.25
C MET A 93 19.55 40.40 -13.75
N ALA A 94 20.76 40.33 -13.18
CA ALA A 94 21.74 39.28 -13.46
C ALA A 94 21.28 37.89 -12.95
N ASP A 95 21.84 36.82 -13.53
CA ASP A 95 21.51 35.46 -13.10
C ASP A 95 22.20 35.11 -11.76
N PRO A 96 21.58 34.31 -10.88
CA PRO A 96 22.12 33.99 -9.55
C PRO A 96 23.38 33.09 -9.56
N GLY A 97 23.80 32.63 -10.74
CA GLY A 97 24.69 31.48 -10.92
C GLY A 97 26.14 31.62 -10.43
N SER A 98 26.71 32.83 -10.31
CA SER A 98 28.13 32.99 -9.91
C SER A 98 28.37 33.11 -8.40
N ASP A 99 27.43 33.69 -7.64
CA ASP A 99 27.49 33.81 -6.18
C ASP A 99 26.08 33.90 -5.57
N LEU A 100 25.49 32.73 -5.32
CA LEU A 100 24.14 32.60 -4.79
C LEU A 100 23.96 33.30 -3.42
N PHE A 101 24.97 33.26 -2.55
CA PHE A 101 24.85 33.86 -1.22
C PHE A 101 24.85 35.38 -1.30
N ALA A 102 25.69 35.96 -2.16
CA ALA A 102 25.64 37.40 -2.45
C ALA A 102 24.30 37.79 -3.08
N TYR A 103 23.78 36.99 -4.01
CA TYR A 103 22.48 37.22 -4.63
C TYR A 103 21.34 37.20 -3.59
N ILE A 104 21.28 36.19 -2.72
CA ILE A 104 20.28 36.11 -1.63
C ILE A 104 20.39 37.30 -0.68
N ALA A 105 21.61 37.76 -0.37
CA ALA A 105 21.82 38.95 0.45
C ALA A 105 21.29 40.22 -0.23
N THR A 106 21.45 40.37 -1.55
CA THR A 106 20.85 41.48 -2.31
C THR A 106 19.32 41.39 -2.37
N VAL A 107 18.74 40.20 -2.48
CA VAL A 107 17.27 40.01 -2.40
C VAL A 107 16.75 40.47 -1.03
N LYS A 108 17.42 40.08 0.05
CA LYS A 108 17.06 40.52 1.40
C LYS A 108 17.13 42.05 1.54
N ARG A 109 18.15 42.69 0.97
CA ARG A 109 18.26 44.16 0.97
C ARG A 109 17.13 44.83 0.18
N LEU A 110 16.72 44.25 -0.95
CA LEU A 110 15.59 44.74 -1.74
C LEU A 110 14.29 44.66 -0.92
N GLU A 111 14.03 43.55 -0.25
CA GLU A 111 12.85 43.40 0.61
C GLU A 111 12.84 44.37 1.79
N ASP A 112 13.97 44.54 2.48
CA ASP A 112 14.10 45.50 3.57
C ASP A 112 13.85 46.92 3.06
N ALA A 113 14.35 47.26 1.86
CA ALA A 113 14.10 48.54 1.21
C ALA A 113 12.63 48.72 0.81
N LEU A 114 11.97 47.71 0.25
CA LEU A 114 10.54 47.73 -0.10
C LEU A 114 9.63 47.85 1.13
N LYS A 115 10.00 47.19 2.24
CA LYS A 115 9.31 47.33 3.52
C LYS A 115 9.46 48.74 4.06
N LEU A 116 10.68 49.28 4.08
CA LEU A 116 10.93 50.66 4.47
C LEU A 116 10.19 51.65 3.56
N LEU A 117 10.11 51.38 2.25
CA LEU A 117 9.36 52.21 1.31
C LEU A 117 7.88 52.22 1.69
N THR A 118 7.29 51.04 1.93
CA THR A 118 5.89 50.90 2.37
C THR A 118 5.65 51.65 3.68
N ASP A 119 6.45 51.37 4.72
CA ASP A 119 6.30 51.98 6.05
C ASP A 119 6.44 53.53 5.99
N ASN A 120 7.41 54.04 5.22
CA ASN A 120 7.58 55.49 5.05
C ASN A 120 6.49 56.10 4.16
N SER A 121 5.99 55.37 3.16
CA SER A 121 4.88 55.83 2.31
C SER A 121 3.58 55.94 3.10
N GLU A 122 3.27 54.99 3.99
CA GLU A 122 2.11 55.05 4.89
C GLU A 122 2.16 56.27 5.80
N LEU A 123 3.35 56.54 6.37
CA LEU A 123 3.58 57.76 7.13
C LEU A 123 3.36 59.00 6.25
N VAL A 124 3.95 59.09 5.06
CA VAL A 124 3.74 60.27 4.20
C VAL A 124 2.26 60.44 3.83
N ILE A 125 1.54 59.35 3.54
CA ILE A 125 0.10 59.37 3.22
C ILE A 125 -0.70 59.93 4.40
N LEU A 126 -0.53 59.40 5.62
CA LEU A 126 -1.23 59.89 6.81
C LEU A 126 -1.03 61.40 7.03
N TRP A 127 0.21 61.88 6.84
CA TRP A 127 0.53 63.29 7.03
C TRP A 127 -0.03 64.18 5.92
N LEU A 128 -0.07 63.68 4.68
CA LEU A 128 -0.69 64.39 3.57
C LEU A 128 -2.23 64.38 3.68
N GLU A 129 -2.84 63.32 4.22
CA GLU A 129 -4.27 63.28 4.54
C GLU A 129 -4.63 64.31 5.61
N ASP A 130 -3.84 64.40 6.69
CA ASP A 130 -3.99 65.43 7.72
C ASP A 130 -3.86 66.85 7.14
N LEU A 131 -2.91 67.04 6.21
CA LEU A 131 -2.74 68.30 5.47
C LEU A 131 -3.95 68.62 4.58
N VAL A 132 -4.49 67.63 3.86
CA VAL A 132 -5.69 67.80 3.03
C VAL A 132 -6.91 68.12 3.89
N GLN A 133 -7.07 67.46 5.03
CA GLN A 133 -8.16 67.72 5.96
C GLN A 133 -8.04 69.13 6.56
N PHE A 134 -6.83 69.53 6.99
CA PHE A 134 -6.56 70.89 7.44
C PHE A 134 -6.87 71.94 6.36
N LEU A 135 -6.46 71.70 5.11
CA LEU A 135 -6.71 72.61 3.99
C LEU A 135 -8.21 72.72 3.66
N LYS A 136 -8.99 71.64 3.82
CA LYS A 136 -10.45 71.65 3.67
C LYS A 136 -11.16 72.40 4.80
N ASP A 137 -10.67 72.27 6.03
CA ASP A 137 -11.26 72.91 7.22
C ASP A 137 -10.87 74.39 7.34
N SER A 138 -9.70 74.75 6.81
CA SER A 138 -9.31 76.15 6.66
C SER A 138 -10.15 76.79 5.56
N ALA A 139 -10.93 77.81 5.90
CA ALA A 139 -11.69 78.62 4.93
C ALA A 139 -10.79 79.48 4.01
N VAL A 140 -9.72 78.91 3.47
CA VAL A 140 -8.93 79.46 2.36
C VAL A 140 -9.67 79.10 1.07
N SER A 141 -10.82 79.74 0.90
CA SER A 141 -11.54 79.79 -0.37
C SER A 141 -10.65 80.54 -1.36
N ASP A 142 -9.92 79.80 -2.20
CA ASP A 142 -9.87 80.00 -3.66
C ASP A 142 -8.62 79.40 -4.32
N ASP A 143 -7.58 79.00 -3.57
CA ASP A 143 -6.41 78.34 -4.16
C ASP A 143 -6.62 76.83 -4.33
N HIS A 144 -7.49 76.48 -5.29
CA HIS A 144 -7.71 75.12 -5.80
C HIS A 144 -6.41 74.39 -6.20
N TRP A 145 -5.33 75.13 -6.47
CA TRP A 145 -4.04 74.62 -6.91
C TRP A 145 -3.31 73.77 -5.85
N TYR A 146 -3.24 74.22 -4.59
CA TYR A 146 -2.54 73.48 -3.53
C TYR A 146 -3.26 72.17 -3.21
N LEU A 147 -4.59 72.23 -3.07
CA LEU A 147 -5.40 71.05 -2.78
C LEU A 147 -5.33 70.04 -3.92
N MET A 148 -5.37 70.50 -5.19
CA MET A 148 -5.18 69.62 -6.35
C MET A 148 -3.81 68.95 -6.39
N ASN A 149 -2.73 69.68 -6.11
CA ASN A 149 -1.38 69.11 -6.16
C ASN A 149 -1.09 68.16 -4.99
N VAL A 150 -1.57 68.47 -3.79
CA VAL A 150 -1.43 67.58 -2.63
C VAL A 150 -2.28 66.33 -2.83
N SER A 151 -3.52 66.45 -3.33
CA SER A 151 -4.33 65.28 -3.71
C SER A 151 -3.67 64.45 -4.81
N LYS A 152 -3.10 65.07 -5.84
CA LYS A 152 -2.37 64.34 -6.89
C LYS A 152 -1.12 63.62 -6.36
N ALA A 153 -0.38 64.24 -5.43
CA ALA A 153 0.74 63.60 -4.77
C ALA A 153 0.28 62.42 -3.88
N LEU A 154 -0.88 62.55 -3.24
CA LEU A 154 -1.53 61.48 -2.51
C LEU A 154 -1.87 60.33 -3.45
N ASP A 155 -2.54 60.59 -4.57
CA ASP A 155 -2.91 59.57 -5.56
C ASP A 155 -1.68 58.80 -6.07
N ILE A 156 -0.57 59.51 -6.37
CA ILE A 156 0.70 58.89 -6.78
C ILE A 156 1.30 58.02 -5.66
N LEU A 157 1.20 58.44 -4.39
CA LEU A 157 1.69 57.66 -3.26
C LEU A 157 0.84 56.42 -2.99
N TRP A 158 -0.48 56.51 -3.19
CA TRP A 158 -1.38 55.36 -3.16
C TRP A 158 -1.05 54.37 -4.30
N GLU A 159 -0.79 54.85 -5.51
CA GLU A 159 -0.32 54.02 -6.63
C GLU A 159 1.07 53.39 -6.33
N LEU A 160 1.98 54.14 -5.70
CA LEU A 160 3.29 53.64 -5.27
C LEU A 160 3.18 52.61 -4.13
N GLN A 161 2.21 52.77 -3.23
CA GLN A 161 1.93 51.81 -2.17
C GLN A 161 1.35 50.51 -2.76
N GLU A 162 0.42 50.60 -3.71
CA GLU A 162 -0.11 49.43 -4.41
C GLU A 162 0.97 48.72 -5.24
N THR A 163 1.88 49.44 -5.89
CA THR A 163 2.98 48.85 -6.66
C THR A 163 4.11 48.29 -5.78
N GLY A 164 4.40 48.93 -4.65
CA GLY A 164 5.31 48.42 -3.61
C GLY A 164 4.78 47.15 -2.93
N GLN A 165 3.46 47.04 -2.76
CA GLN A 165 2.79 45.82 -2.30
C GLN A 165 2.71 44.73 -3.39
N ASN A 166 2.58 45.12 -4.66
CA ASN A 166 2.52 44.20 -5.80
C ASN A 166 3.89 43.86 -6.42
N GLY A 167 5.00 44.17 -5.73
CA GLY A 167 6.39 44.12 -6.19
C GLY A 167 6.72 43.09 -7.27
N GLY A 168 6.42 43.42 -8.54
CA GLY A 168 6.54 42.49 -9.66
C GLY A 168 7.99 42.05 -9.88
N VAL A 169 8.94 42.94 -9.58
CA VAL A 169 10.38 42.63 -9.64
C VAL A 169 10.78 41.69 -8.51
N LEU A 170 10.29 41.89 -7.28
CA LEU A 170 10.53 40.94 -6.18
C LEU A 170 9.94 39.56 -6.52
N VAL A 171 8.72 39.50 -7.06
CA VAL A 171 8.12 38.25 -7.53
C VAL A 171 8.99 37.57 -8.59
N ALA A 172 9.43 38.30 -9.62
CA ALA A 172 10.28 37.76 -10.67
C ALA A 172 11.65 37.28 -10.14
N VAL A 173 12.22 37.98 -9.16
CA VAL A 173 13.47 37.60 -8.49
C VAL A 173 13.30 36.34 -7.64
N LEU A 174 12.18 36.20 -6.94
CA LEU A 174 11.83 34.98 -6.20
C LEU A 174 11.57 33.81 -7.16
N ASP A 175 10.91 34.05 -8.30
CA ASP A 175 10.71 33.03 -9.35
C ASP A 175 12.05 32.56 -9.95
N LYS A 176 13.01 33.47 -10.14
CA LYS A 176 14.39 33.11 -10.51
C LYS A 176 15.05 32.21 -9.45
N LEU A 177 14.89 32.50 -8.17
CA LEU A 177 15.39 31.65 -7.08
C LEU A 177 14.72 30.26 -7.08
N GLU A 178 13.42 30.17 -7.35
CA GLU A 178 12.71 28.89 -7.49
C GLU A 178 13.23 28.07 -8.68
N ASN A 179 13.56 28.73 -9.80
CA ASN A 179 14.15 28.09 -10.97
C ASN A 179 15.58 27.59 -10.70
N GLU A 180 16.41 28.39 -10.02
CA GLU A 180 17.75 27.97 -9.58
C GLU A 180 17.68 26.81 -8.59
N TYR A 181 16.71 26.82 -7.68
CA TYR A 181 16.45 25.72 -6.76
C TYR A 181 16.17 24.41 -7.53
N ARG A 182 15.32 24.47 -8.55
CA ARG A 182 15.07 23.33 -9.46
C ARG A 182 16.32 22.91 -10.22
N HIS A 183 17.10 23.87 -10.72
CA HIS A 183 18.32 23.62 -11.47
C HIS A 183 19.36 22.88 -10.63
N PHE A 184 19.70 23.40 -9.44
CA PHE A 184 20.63 22.75 -8.51
C PHE A 184 20.20 21.34 -8.14
N LEU A 185 18.90 21.13 -7.88
CA LEU A 185 18.38 19.80 -7.59
C LEU A 185 18.52 18.86 -8.78
N THR A 186 18.23 19.31 -9.99
CA THR A 186 18.26 18.46 -11.20
C THR A 186 19.68 18.09 -11.59
N GLU A 187 20.64 19.01 -11.45
CA GLU A 187 22.05 18.74 -11.77
C GLU A 187 22.74 17.82 -10.75
N ASN A 188 22.34 17.89 -9.47
CA ASN A 188 23.02 17.18 -8.40
C ASN A 188 22.24 15.95 -7.89
N SER A 189 21.00 15.75 -8.33
CA SER A 189 20.19 14.59 -7.95
C SER A 189 20.14 13.57 -9.07
N PHE A 190 20.63 12.36 -8.80
CA PHE A 190 20.62 11.26 -9.74
C PHE A 190 19.76 10.09 -9.22
N PRO A 191 19.22 9.24 -10.12
CA PRO A 191 18.63 7.97 -9.72
C PRO A 191 19.63 7.13 -8.92
N PHE A 192 19.12 6.41 -7.92
CA PHE A 192 19.95 5.61 -7.04
C PHE A 192 20.62 4.45 -7.80
N PRO A 193 21.94 4.26 -7.64
CA PRO A 193 22.67 3.20 -8.33
C PRO A 193 22.24 1.79 -7.83
N LEU A 194 21.84 0.88 -8.73
CA LEU A 194 21.38 -0.49 -8.40
C LEU A 194 22.50 -1.48 -7.96
N TYR A 195 23.75 -1.00 -7.86
CA TYR A 195 24.96 -1.81 -8.07
C TYR A 195 25.30 -2.82 -6.96
N SER A 196 24.73 -2.70 -5.75
CA SER A 196 25.15 -3.52 -4.59
C SER A 196 24.23 -4.70 -4.26
N LEU A 197 22.99 -4.74 -4.75
CA LEU A 197 21.99 -5.72 -4.30
C LEU A 197 21.42 -6.62 -5.41
N PHE A 198 21.58 -6.24 -6.68
CA PHE A 198 21.06 -7.02 -7.82
C PHE A 198 22.15 -7.22 -8.90
N PRO A 199 22.98 -8.29 -8.81
CA PRO A 199 24.12 -8.51 -9.73
C PRO A 199 23.75 -8.79 -11.20
N SER A 200 22.46 -8.85 -11.53
CA SER A 200 21.97 -9.33 -12.83
C SER A 200 21.94 -8.27 -13.95
N HIS A 201 22.18 -6.98 -13.64
CA HIS A 201 22.05 -5.92 -14.65
C HIS A 201 23.38 -5.59 -15.34
N LYS A 202 23.42 -5.83 -16.66
CA LYS A 202 24.54 -5.49 -17.57
C LYS A 202 24.61 -3.97 -17.82
N GLY A 203 25.04 -3.18 -16.83
CA GLY A 203 25.27 -1.74 -16.98
C GLY A 203 26.68 -1.34 -16.54
N LYS A 204 27.41 -0.61 -17.39
CA LYS A 204 28.77 -0.12 -17.09
C LYS A 204 28.77 0.80 -15.87
N ALA A 205 29.73 0.55 -14.99
CA ALA A 205 30.00 1.29 -13.76
C ALA A 205 30.34 2.76 -14.01
N ASN A 206 29.50 3.67 -13.52
CA ASN A 206 29.89 5.02 -13.15
C ASN A 206 29.58 5.19 -11.64
N ILE A 207 30.61 5.50 -10.86
CA ILE A 207 30.51 5.77 -9.42
C ILE A 207 29.82 7.12 -9.27
N LEU A 208 28.50 7.14 -9.07
CA LEU A 208 27.76 8.36 -8.76
C LEU A 208 27.64 8.55 -7.24
N PRO A 209 27.71 9.79 -6.72
CA PRO A 209 27.57 10.07 -5.30
C PRO A 209 26.22 9.57 -4.75
N GLU A 210 26.25 8.88 -3.61
CA GLU A 210 25.07 8.32 -2.97
C GLU A 210 24.16 9.34 -2.25
N SER A 211 24.62 10.59 -2.11
CA SER A 211 23.94 11.67 -1.39
C SER A 211 24.22 13.02 -2.04
N LEU A 212 23.36 14.01 -1.78
CA LEU A 212 23.59 15.38 -2.20
C LEU A 212 24.86 15.92 -1.50
N PRO A 213 25.79 16.55 -2.24
CA PRO A 213 26.96 17.16 -1.62
C PRO A 213 26.56 18.22 -0.59
N LEU A 214 27.27 18.28 0.55
CA LEU A 214 27.02 19.26 1.62
C LEU A 214 26.93 20.73 1.11
N PRO A 215 27.78 21.19 0.17
CA PRO A 215 27.66 22.55 -0.37
C PRO A 215 26.34 22.79 -1.11
N VAL A 216 25.75 21.76 -1.71
CA VAL A 216 24.45 21.86 -2.39
C VAL A 216 23.33 21.94 -1.36
N VAL A 217 23.38 21.14 -0.30
CA VAL A 217 22.40 21.18 0.79
C VAL A 217 22.37 22.57 1.44
N GLN A 218 23.54 23.16 1.73
CA GLN A 218 23.64 24.51 2.30
C GLN A 218 23.04 25.59 1.39
N LYS A 219 23.25 25.48 0.07
CA LYS A 219 22.64 26.40 -0.91
C LYS A 219 21.12 26.25 -0.94
N LEU A 220 20.61 25.01 -0.88
CA LEU A 220 19.16 24.75 -0.85
C LEU A 220 18.52 25.26 0.46
N GLN A 221 19.20 25.11 1.60
CA GLN A 221 18.76 25.65 2.89
C GLN A 221 18.67 27.18 2.85
N ALA A 222 19.69 27.86 2.33
CA ALA A 222 19.68 29.32 2.19
C ALA A 222 18.54 29.83 1.30
N ILE A 223 18.24 29.14 0.19
CA ILE A 223 17.09 29.45 -0.66
C ILE A 223 15.76 29.18 0.08
N ASN A 224 15.67 28.07 0.83
CA ASN A 224 14.49 27.72 1.61
C ASN A 224 14.17 28.77 2.68
N GLU A 225 15.16 29.22 3.45
CA GLU A 225 15.00 30.30 4.43
C GLU A 225 14.48 31.57 3.77
N ARG A 226 15.04 31.92 2.60
CA ARG A 226 14.66 33.15 1.91
C ARG A 226 13.23 33.08 1.34
N LEU A 227 12.84 31.96 0.76
CA LEU A 227 11.49 31.76 0.24
C LEU A 227 10.46 31.56 1.36
N ALA A 228 10.85 31.00 2.51
CA ALA A 228 9.99 30.88 3.69
C ALA A 228 9.58 32.24 4.24
N ALA A 229 10.51 33.19 4.34
CA ALA A 229 10.21 34.54 4.79
C ALA A 229 9.31 35.33 3.82
N ASN A 230 9.10 34.84 2.59
CA ASN A 230 8.15 35.38 1.61
C ASN A 230 6.89 34.51 1.44
N ASN A 231 6.60 33.59 2.36
CA ASN A 231 5.45 32.66 2.30
C ASN A 231 5.42 31.74 1.06
N ARG A 232 6.57 31.46 0.45
CA ARG A 232 6.71 30.61 -0.77
C ARG A 232 7.35 29.25 -0.51
N LEU A 233 7.51 28.85 0.74
CA LEU A 233 8.15 27.57 1.10
C LEU A 233 7.46 26.34 0.48
N GLU A 234 6.14 26.39 0.29
CA GLU A 234 5.36 25.30 -0.31
C GLU A 234 5.72 25.05 -1.79
N ASN A 235 6.18 26.09 -2.51
CA ASN A 235 6.71 25.95 -3.87
C ASN A 235 8.01 25.16 -3.83
N CYS A 236 8.94 25.48 -2.92
CA CYS A 236 10.19 24.73 -2.74
C CYS A 236 9.92 23.26 -2.42
N VAL A 237 9.02 23.00 -1.47
CA VAL A 237 8.61 21.64 -1.09
C VAL A 237 8.06 20.87 -2.29
N SER A 238 7.25 21.52 -3.13
CA SER A 238 6.64 20.91 -4.31
C SER A 238 7.66 20.64 -5.42
N ILE A 239 8.59 21.58 -5.66
CA ILE A 239 9.71 21.42 -6.61
C ILE A 239 10.62 20.28 -6.15
N TYR A 240 11.03 20.30 -4.88
CA TYR A 240 11.87 19.27 -4.28
C TYR A 240 11.21 17.89 -4.40
N ALA A 241 9.94 17.78 -3.99
CA ALA A 241 9.21 16.52 -4.05
C ALA A 241 9.05 16.01 -5.49
N GLN A 242 8.83 16.90 -6.47
CA GLN A 242 8.72 16.52 -7.88
C GLN A 242 10.04 15.94 -8.42
N VAL A 243 11.16 16.62 -8.20
CA VAL A 243 12.47 16.17 -8.70
C VAL A 243 12.90 14.86 -8.02
N ARG A 244 12.83 14.81 -6.69
CA ARG A 244 13.25 13.62 -5.93
C ARG A 244 12.34 12.42 -6.18
N SER A 245 11.02 12.60 -6.26
CA SER A 245 10.11 11.48 -6.58
C SER A 245 10.31 10.95 -8.00
N SER A 246 10.66 11.81 -8.95
CA SER A 246 11.03 11.38 -10.30
C SER A 246 12.29 10.50 -10.29
N ASN A 247 13.29 10.84 -9.47
CA ASN A 247 14.51 10.05 -9.34
C ASN A 247 14.27 8.70 -8.66
N VAL A 248 13.46 8.67 -7.60
CA VAL A 248 13.05 7.41 -6.95
C VAL A 248 12.28 6.54 -7.96
N ARG A 249 11.36 7.13 -8.73
CA ARG A 249 10.61 6.39 -9.76
C ARG A 249 11.50 5.83 -10.86
N ALA A 250 12.46 6.61 -11.35
CA ALA A 250 13.45 6.14 -12.31
C ALA A 250 14.31 4.99 -11.75
N SER A 251 14.66 5.06 -10.46
CA SER A 251 15.39 3.99 -9.76
C SER A 251 14.56 2.70 -9.65
N LEU A 252 13.26 2.83 -9.38
CA LEU A 252 12.33 1.70 -9.34
C LEU A 252 12.06 1.12 -10.74
N GLN A 253 11.91 1.95 -11.76
CA GLN A 253 11.75 1.49 -13.16
C GLN A 253 12.97 0.70 -13.65
N ALA A 254 14.17 1.05 -13.19
CA ALA A 254 15.37 0.29 -13.50
C ALA A 254 15.36 -1.14 -12.92
N LEU A 255 14.50 -1.44 -11.94
CA LEU A 255 14.27 -2.78 -11.38
C LEU A 255 13.22 -3.58 -12.16
N ASP A 256 12.69 -3.07 -13.27
CA ASP A 256 11.65 -3.74 -14.08
C ASP A 256 10.40 -4.08 -13.24
N VAL A 257 9.81 -3.06 -12.64
CA VAL A 257 8.64 -3.17 -11.74
C VAL A 257 7.30 -3.31 -12.48
N ASP A 258 7.32 -3.58 -13.79
CA ASP A 258 6.10 -3.69 -14.61
C ASP A 258 5.17 -4.81 -14.12
N TYR A 259 5.72 -5.83 -13.45
CA TYR A 259 4.94 -6.91 -12.85
C TYR A 259 3.96 -6.43 -11.75
N LEU A 260 4.20 -5.27 -11.14
CA LEU A 260 3.31 -4.71 -10.11
C LEU A 260 1.92 -4.31 -10.67
N HIS A 261 1.83 -4.14 -11.99
CA HIS A 261 0.62 -3.70 -12.69
C HIS A 261 -0.14 -4.83 -13.40
N ILE A 262 0.27 -6.09 -13.18
CA ILE A 262 -0.34 -7.26 -13.81
C ILE A 262 -1.81 -7.42 -13.38
N GLN A 263 -2.64 -7.79 -14.35
CA GLN A 263 -4.07 -8.04 -14.16
C GLN A 263 -4.31 -9.42 -13.53
N LEU A 264 -5.42 -9.55 -12.80
CA LEU A 264 -5.81 -10.78 -12.09
C LEU A 264 -5.85 -12.04 -12.97
N SER A 265 -6.14 -11.92 -14.27
CA SER A 265 -6.22 -13.04 -15.23
C SER A 265 -4.88 -13.69 -15.57
N GLU A 266 -3.75 -13.00 -15.36
CA GLU A 266 -2.42 -13.54 -15.67
C GLU A 266 -1.81 -14.32 -14.49
N PHE A 267 -2.43 -14.22 -13.30
CA PHE A 267 -2.03 -14.94 -12.08
C PHE A 267 -2.50 -16.40 -12.01
N ASP A 268 -3.26 -16.87 -13.00
CA ASP A 268 -3.82 -18.23 -13.04
C ASP A 268 -2.74 -19.33 -13.12
N SER A 269 -1.50 -18.96 -13.46
CA SER A 269 -0.35 -19.88 -13.36
C SER A 269 0.40 -19.71 -12.03
N ALA A 270 0.30 -20.73 -11.17
CA ALA A 270 0.89 -20.71 -9.83
C ALA A 270 2.41 -20.42 -9.79
N GLN A 271 3.17 -20.88 -10.79
CA GLN A 271 4.63 -20.67 -10.87
C GLN A 271 5.00 -19.22 -11.20
N ILE A 272 4.26 -18.55 -12.07
CA ILE A 272 4.50 -17.14 -12.41
C ILE A 272 4.20 -16.27 -11.18
N ALA A 273 3.09 -16.55 -10.49
CA ALA A 273 2.72 -15.86 -9.26
C ALA A 273 3.79 -15.97 -8.16
N GLU A 274 4.37 -17.16 -7.94
CA GLU A 274 5.44 -17.35 -6.96
C GLU A 274 6.69 -16.52 -7.31
N SER A 275 7.10 -16.52 -8.60
CA SER A 275 8.26 -15.74 -9.04
C SER A 275 8.08 -14.23 -8.85
N TYR A 276 6.87 -13.70 -9.07
CA TYR A 276 6.58 -12.28 -8.84
C TYR A 276 6.51 -11.92 -7.35
N ILE A 277 6.05 -12.83 -6.49
CA ILE A 277 6.07 -12.59 -5.03
C ILE A 277 7.52 -12.53 -4.53
N ASP A 278 8.39 -13.41 -5.01
CA ASP A 278 9.80 -13.42 -4.61
C ASP A 278 10.56 -12.17 -5.13
N LEU A 279 10.17 -11.64 -6.31
CA LEU A 279 10.65 -10.34 -6.79
C LEU A 279 10.09 -9.18 -5.96
N TRP A 280 8.80 -9.22 -5.63
CA TRP A 280 8.11 -8.23 -4.82
C TRP A 280 8.74 -8.07 -3.43
N ASP A 281 9.08 -9.18 -2.76
CA ASP A 281 9.79 -9.17 -1.46
C ASP A 281 11.09 -8.37 -1.56
N LYS A 282 11.95 -8.72 -2.52
CA LYS A 282 13.26 -8.06 -2.72
C LYS A 282 13.11 -6.59 -3.10
N HIS A 283 12.20 -6.26 -4.00
CA HIS A 283 12.02 -4.90 -4.49
C HIS A 283 11.38 -4.00 -3.43
N LEU A 284 10.43 -4.52 -2.64
CA LEU A 284 9.84 -3.78 -1.53
C LEU A 284 10.86 -3.52 -0.42
N GLU A 285 11.66 -4.52 -0.06
CA GLU A 285 12.75 -4.35 0.90
C GLU A 285 13.74 -3.28 0.42
N TYR A 286 14.15 -3.33 -0.84
CA TYR A 286 15.03 -2.33 -1.42
C TYR A 286 14.42 -0.92 -1.38
N ALA A 287 13.17 -0.78 -1.81
CA ALA A 287 12.48 0.50 -1.83
C ALA A 287 12.40 1.11 -0.43
N VAL A 288 12.03 0.33 0.58
CA VAL A 288 11.87 0.81 1.96
C VAL A 288 13.20 1.14 2.61
N LYS A 289 14.17 0.21 2.57
CA LYS A 289 15.44 0.35 3.31
C LYS A 289 16.49 1.21 2.63
N HIS A 290 16.44 1.36 1.31
CA HIS A 290 17.49 2.06 0.58
C HIS A 290 17.01 3.33 -0.14
N LEU A 291 15.78 3.35 -0.65
CA LEU A 291 15.26 4.56 -1.32
C LEU A 291 14.56 5.47 -0.32
N PHE A 292 13.49 4.99 0.33
CA PHE A 292 12.68 5.82 1.22
C PHE A 292 13.43 6.22 2.49
N ASP A 293 14.29 5.36 3.04
CA ASP A 293 15.12 5.74 4.18
C ASP A 293 16.10 6.89 3.86
N LYS A 294 16.72 6.85 2.68
CA LYS A 294 17.61 7.92 2.23
C LYS A 294 16.84 9.21 1.95
N GLU A 295 15.69 9.14 1.27
CA GLU A 295 14.85 10.33 1.05
C GLU A 295 14.34 10.94 2.37
N TYR A 296 14.01 10.11 3.36
CA TYR A 296 13.60 10.57 4.68
C TYR A 296 14.70 11.38 5.36
N SER A 297 15.93 10.86 5.36
CA SER A 297 17.10 11.57 5.91
C SER A 297 17.40 12.86 5.15
N LEU A 298 17.37 12.84 3.81
CA LEU A 298 17.63 14.01 2.97
C LEU A 298 16.57 15.11 3.14
N CYS A 299 15.29 14.74 3.26
CA CYS A 299 14.23 15.72 3.55
C CYS A 299 14.51 16.43 4.88
N ASN A 300 14.88 15.67 5.92
CA ASN A 300 15.22 16.23 7.22
C ASN A 300 16.45 17.15 7.14
N GLU A 301 17.49 16.79 6.37
CA GLU A 301 18.67 17.64 6.18
C GLU A 301 18.33 18.95 5.45
N VAL A 302 17.61 18.90 4.33
CA VAL A 302 17.34 20.08 3.48
C VAL A 302 16.37 21.08 4.13
N PHE A 303 15.43 20.60 4.95
CA PHE A 303 14.38 21.42 5.57
C PHE A 303 14.50 21.48 7.09
N GLN A 304 15.68 21.19 7.65
CA GLN A 304 15.92 21.14 9.09
C GLN A 304 15.47 22.42 9.82
N GLU A 305 15.78 23.58 9.23
CA GLU A 305 15.49 24.90 9.82
C GLU A 305 14.04 25.36 9.63
N ALA A 306 13.33 24.78 8.66
CA ALA A 306 11.94 25.12 8.35
C ALA A 306 10.91 24.46 9.29
N GLY A 307 11.36 23.56 10.17
CA GLY A 307 10.53 22.86 11.14
C GLY A 307 10.13 21.45 10.73
N SER A 308 9.80 20.63 11.74
CA SER A 308 9.58 19.18 11.57
C SER A 308 8.41 18.83 10.66
N ASP A 309 7.34 19.62 10.71
CA ASP A 309 6.14 19.39 9.90
C ASP A 309 6.42 19.56 8.39
N VAL A 310 7.30 20.48 8.00
CA VAL A 310 7.58 20.79 6.59
C VAL A 310 8.28 19.64 5.91
N TRP A 311 9.35 19.11 6.51
CA TRP A 311 10.11 18.03 5.90
C TRP A 311 9.35 16.71 5.93
N MET A 312 8.55 16.45 6.97
CA MET A 312 7.67 15.27 7.02
C MET A 312 6.58 15.37 5.94
N HIS A 313 6.06 16.56 5.67
CA HIS A 313 5.12 16.81 4.58
C HIS A 313 5.77 16.57 3.21
N CYS A 314 6.99 17.07 3.01
CA CYS A 314 7.77 16.88 1.79
C CYS A 314 8.04 15.39 1.53
N PHE A 315 8.52 14.66 2.54
CA PHE A 315 8.75 13.21 2.45
C PHE A 315 7.45 12.46 2.09
N ALA A 316 6.33 12.81 2.72
CA ALA A 316 5.05 12.18 2.42
C ALA A 316 4.63 12.39 0.95
N LYS A 317 4.83 13.60 0.39
CA LYS A 317 4.61 13.87 -1.03
C LYS A 317 5.50 13.01 -1.91
N ILE A 318 6.80 12.90 -1.59
CA ILE A 318 7.74 12.05 -2.32
C ILE A 318 7.27 10.60 -2.28
N ALA A 319 6.98 10.05 -1.10
CA ALA A 319 6.56 8.67 -0.95
C ALA A 319 5.32 8.34 -1.80
N ILE A 320 4.30 9.20 -1.76
CA ILE A 320 3.06 9.04 -2.53
C ILE A 320 3.33 9.09 -4.04
N GLN A 321 4.18 10.00 -4.50
CA GLN A 321 4.51 10.19 -5.92
C GLN A 321 5.51 9.15 -6.47
N SER A 322 6.26 8.47 -5.60
CA SER A 322 7.35 7.59 -5.99
C SER A 322 6.93 6.16 -6.32
N GLY A 323 5.69 5.76 -6.02
CA GLY A 323 5.15 4.44 -6.41
C GLY A 323 5.02 3.40 -5.29
N ILE A 324 5.20 3.77 -4.01
CA ILE A 324 4.96 2.83 -2.87
C ILE A 324 3.56 2.22 -2.88
N ASN A 325 2.58 2.98 -3.37
CA ASN A 325 1.19 2.53 -3.51
C ASN A 325 1.05 1.33 -4.45
N ASP A 326 1.91 1.21 -5.46
CA ASP A 326 1.83 0.12 -6.42
C ASP A 326 2.30 -1.21 -5.80
N PHE A 327 3.28 -1.18 -4.91
CA PHE A 327 3.64 -2.33 -4.07
C PHE A 327 2.49 -2.78 -3.16
N ILE A 328 1.79 -1.84 -2.52
CA ILE A 328 0.65 -2.15 -1.64
C ILE A 328 -0.54 -2.68 -2.46
N LYS A 329 -0.79 -2.11 -3.64
CA LYS A 329 -1.81 -2.60 -4.57
C LYS A 329 -1.51 -4.02 -5.04
N PHE A 330 -0.26 -4.33 -5.37
CA PHE A 330 0.15 -5.68 -5.78
C PHE A 330 -0.23 -6.71 -4.70
N GLY A 331 0.14 -6.46 -3.44
CA GLY A 331 -0.29 -7.32 -2.32
C GLY A 331 -1.81 -7.43 -2.22
N SER A 332 -2.53 -6.32 -2.42
CA SER A 332 -4.00 -6.27 -2.42
C SER A 332 -4.65 -6.99 -3.62
N THR A 333 -3.93 -7.15 -4.72
CA THR A 333 -4.37 -7.92 -5.89
C THR A 333 -4.28 -9.41 -5.58
N ILE A 334 -3.22 -9.85 -4.88
CA ILE A 334 -3.06 -11.25 -4.49
C ILE A 334 -4.15 -11.68 -3.50
N THR A 335 -4.56 -10.81 -2.57
CA THR A 335 -5.73 -11.09 -1.71
C THR A 335 -7.02 -11.22 -2.52
N LYS A 336 -7.15 -10.60 -3.70
CA LYS A 336 -8.35 -10.74 -4.54
C LYS A 336 -8.34 -11.97 -5.44
N CYS A 337 -7.23 -12.70 -5.53
CA CYS A 337 -7.16 -13.95 -6.28
C CYS A 337 -8.17 -14.98 -5.73
N LYS A 338 -8.57 -15.92 -6.59
CA LYS A 338 -9.44 -17.05 -6.24
C LYS A 338 -8.97 -17.70 -4.95
N LYS A 339 -9.90 -17.99 -4.03
CA LYS A 339 -9.59 -18.75 -2.82
C LYS A 339 -9.19 -20.16 -3.26
N ASP A 340 -7.91 -20.48 -3.12
CA ASP A 340 -7.30 -21.78 -3.34
C ASP A 340 -6.31 -22.08 -2.21
N ALA A 341 -5.95 -23.35 -1.99
CA ALA A 341 -5.05 -23.72 -0.90
C ALA A 341 -3.64 -23.15 -1.12
N VAL A 342 -3.22 -23.04 -2.39
CA VAL A 342 -1.90 -22.50 -2.75
C VAL A 342 -1.79 -21.00 -2.39
N LYS A 343 -2.90 -20.26 -2.39
CA LYS A 343 -2.99 -18.86 -2.00
C LYS A 343 -2.61 -18.65 -0.54
N LEU A 344 -2.88 -19.59 0.37
CA LEU A 344 -2.43 -19.46 1.76
C LEU A 344 -0.91 -19.29 1.83
N LEU A 345 -0.15 -20.16 1.15
CA LEU A 345 1.31 -20.07 1.13
C LEU A 345 1.81 -18.73 0.55
N LYS A 346 1.13 -18.22 -0.49
CA LYS A 346 1.42 -16.89 -1.07
C LYS A 346 1.15 -15.76 -0.07
N LEU A 347 0.03 -15.82 0.66
CA LEU A 347 -0.34 -14.85 1.69
C LEU A 347 0.65 -14.87 2.86
N LEU A 348 1.11 -16.05 3.28
CA LEU A 348 2.13 -16.18 4.31
C LEU A 348 3.45 -15.49 3.89
N LYS A 349 3.90 -15.69 2.64
CA LYS A 349 5.08 -14.97 2.11
C LYS A 349 4.91 -13.44 2.13
N ILE A 350 3.75 -12.94 1.71
CA ILE A 350 3.45 -11.50 1.74
C ILE A 350 3.48 -10.98 3.17
N PHE A 351 2.82 -11.68 4.10
CA PHE A 351 2.80 -11.30 5.50
C PHE A 351 4.21 -11.30 6.11
N ALA A 352 5.03 -12.32 5.82
CA ALA A 352 6.41 -12.41 6.29
C ALA A 352 7.24 -11.19 5.86
N THR A 353 7.10 -10.75 4.60
CA THR A 353 7.75 -9.55 4.06
C THR A 353 7.27 -8.28 4.79
N LEU A 354 5.95 -8.10 4.93
CA LEU A 354 5.37 -6.93 5.60
C LEU A 354 5.77 -6.87 7.07
N ASN A 355 5.85 -8.02 7.74
CA ASN A 355 6.27 -8.11 9.14
C ASN A 355 7.77 -7.82 9.29
N LYS A 356 8.60 -8.32 8.37
CA LYS A 356 10.04 -8.02 8.31
C LYS A 356 10.31 -6.52 8.19
N LEU A 357 9.50 -5.80 7.41
CA LEU A 357 9.63 -4.36 7.18
C LEU A 357 8.81 -3.50 8.15
N ARG A 358 8.11 -4.10 9.12
CA ARG A 358 7.15 -3.42 10.00
C ARG A 358 7.76 -2.23 10.76
N LEU A 359 8.95 -2.40 11.32
CA LEU A 359 9.63 -1.34 12.08
C LEU A 359 10.06 -0.19 11.17
N ASP A 360 10.56 -0.50 9.97
CA ASP A 360 10.92 0.50 8.97
C ASP A 360 9.69 1.29 8.49
N PHE A 361 8.58 0.60 8.21
CA PHE A 361 7.30 1.24 7.86
C PHE A 361 6.80 2.17 8.96
N ASN A 362 6.84 1.71 10.22
CA ASN A 362 6.42 2.53 11.35
C ASN A 362 7.32 3.75 11.57
N ARG A 363 8.63 3.62 11.35
CA ARG A 363 9.56 4.76 11.46
C ARG A 363 9.33 5.78 10.34
N LEU A 364 9.31 5.32 9.08
CA LEU A 364 9.26 6.20 7.92
C LEU A 364 7.88 6.85 7.74
N PHE A 365 6.80 6.10 7.95
CA PHE A 365 5.45 6.54 7.59
C PHE A 365 4.56 6.88 8.79
N SER A 366 5.06 7.00 10.03
CA SER A 366 4.25 7.31 11.23
C SER A 366 3.68 8.74 11.28
N GLY A 367 4.19 9.67 10.46
CA GLY A 367 3.75 11.06 10.48
C GLY A 367 2.30 11.28 10.02
N LYS A 368 1.68 12.37 10.51
CA LYS A 368 0.29 12.79 10.16
C LYS A 368 0.05 12.96 8.66
N PHE A 369 1.10 13.23 7.89
CA PHE A 369 1.02 13.40 6.43
C PHE A 369 1.04 12.07 5.65
N CYS A 370 1.42 10.96 6.28
CA CYS A 370 1.49 9.63 5.67
C CYS A 370 0.26 8.74 5.98
N VAL A 371 -0.81 9.29 6.56
CA VAL A 371 -2.01 8.54 6.99
C VAL A 371 -2.62 7.70 5.86
N LYS A 372 -2.58 8.16 4.62
CA LYS A 372 -3.05 7.39 3.47
C LYS A 372 -2.27 6.09 3.29
N ILE A 373 -0.93 6.15 3.33
CA ILE A 373 -0.05 4.98 3.21
C ILE A 373 -0.26 4.06 4.42
N GLN A 374 -0.32 4.61 5.63
CA GLN A 374 -0.57 3.84 6.85
C GLN A 374 -1.89 3.04 6.76
N ASN A 375 -2.98 3.71 6.35
CA ASN A 375 -4.29 3.08 6.21
C ASN A 375 -4.25 1.97 5.15
N GLN A 376 -3.65 2.22 3.98
CA GLN A 376 -3.53 1.22 2.92
C GLN A 376 -2.70 0.01 3.34
N THR A 377 -1.57 0.21 4.03
CA THR A 377 -0.74 -0.87 4.56
C THR A 377 -1.47 -1.65 5.64
N ARG A 378 -2.15 -0.98 6.58
CA ARG A 378 -2.96 -1.63 7.62
C ARG A 378 -4.09 -2.45 7.02
N ASP A 379 -4.80 -1.91 6.04
CA ASP A 379 -5.89 -2.59 5.35
C ASP A 379 -5.38 -3.83 4.59
N LEU A 380 -4.20 -3.74 3.96
CA LEU A 380 -3.53 -4.89 3.34
C LEU A 380 -3.19 -5.96 4.38
N VAL A 381 -2.51 -5.60 5.48
CA VAL A 381 -2.16 -6.54 6.55
C VAL A 381 -3.41 -7.21 7.11
N LYS A 382 -4.48 -6.43 7.35
CA LYS A 382 -5.77 -6.95 7.81
C LYS A 382 -6.34 -7.98 6.84
N LYS A 383 -6.39 -7.66 5.55
CA LYS A 383 -6.90 -8.58 4.53
C LYS A 383 -6.05 -9.85 4.42
N VAL A 384 -4.73 -9.73 4.41
CA VAL A 384 -3.81 -10.87 4.32
C VAL A 384 -4.01 -11.81 5.51
N VAL A 385 -4.06 -11.27 6.74
CA VAL A 385 -4.27 -12.06 7.96
C VAL A 385 -5.65 -12.71 7.97
N THR A 386 -6.71 -11.95 7.70
CA THR A 386 -8.08 -12.48 7.69
C THR A 386 -8.25 -13.57 6.65
N GLU A 387 -7.81 -13.35 5.41
CA GLU A 387 -7.95 -14.35 4.34
C GLU A 387 -7.08 -15.59 4.56
N ALA A 388 -5.87 -15.43 5.11
CA ALA A 388 -5.02 -16.57 5.43
C ALA A 388 -5.67 -17.46 6.49
N CYS A 389 -6.23 -16.87 7.56
CA CYS A 389 -6.95 -17.61 8.59
C CYS A 389 -8.22 -18.26 8.03
N GLU A 390 -9.04 -17.54 7.26
CA GLU A 390 -10.24 -18.10 6.63
C GLU A 390 -9.89 -19.32 5.77
N ILE A 391 -8.88 -19.21 4.91
CA ILE A 391 -8.43 -20.34 4.07
C ILE A 391 -7.97 -21.50 4.96
N PHE A 392 -7.17 -21.23 5.99
CA PHE A 392 -6.65 -22.26 6.88
C PHE A 392 -7.77 -23.05 7.58
N TRP A 393 -8.77 -22.37 8.12
CA TRP A 393 -9.91 -23.02 8.79
C TRP A 393 -10.85 -23.74 7.82
N GLU A 394 -10.97 -23.25 6.58
CA GLU A 394 -11.81 -23.90 5.57
C GLU A 394 -11.18 -25.21 5.05
N LEU A 395 -9.87 -25.40 5.16
CA LEU A 395 -9.17 -26.60 4.62
C LEU A 395 -9.75 -27.92 5.14
N CYS A 396 -9.98 -28.03 6.44
CA CYS A 396 -10.49 -29.26 7.06
C CYS A 396 -11.88 -29.60 6.51
N ILE A 397 -12.76 -28.61 6.46
CA ILE A 397 -14.11 -28.73 5.90
C ILE A 397 -14.05 -29.10 4.42
N GLN A 398 -13.15 -28.49 3.64
CA GLN A 398 -13.01 -28.81 2.21
C GLN A 398 -12.53 -30.25 1.99
N VAL A 399 -11.63 -30.76 2.84
CA VAL A 399 -11.23 -32.17 2.83
C VAL A 399 -12.41 -33.06 3.17
N GLU A 400 -13.16 -32.77 4.22
CA GLU A 400 -14.37 -33.54 4.59
C GLU A 400 -15.37 -33.62 3.42
N LEU A 401 -15.65 -32.49 2.75
CA LEU A 401 -16.60 -32.44 1.64
C LEU A 401 -16.21 -33.34 0.45
N GLN A 402 -14.91 -33.63 0.26
CA GLN A 402 -14.48 -34.54 -0.80
C GLN A 402 -14.94 -35.98 -0.59
N ARG A 403 -15.42 -36.36 0.60
CA ARG A 403 -15.96 -37.70 0.90
C ARG A 403 -17.05 -38.15 -0.07
N GLN A 404 -17.82 -37.20 -0.61
CA GLN A 404 -18.91 -37.48 -1.55
C GLN A 404 -18.44 -37.80 -2.98
N SER A 405 -17.15 -37.59 -3.27
CA SER A 405 -16.58 -37.94 -4.57
C SER A 405 -16.42 -39.46 -4.73
N SER A 406 -16.48 -39.95 -5.96
CA SER A 406 -16.28 -41.37 -6.24
C SER A 406 -14.80 -41.76 -6.08
N PRO A 407 -14.49 -42.92 -5.47
CA PRO A 407 -13.12 -43.39 -5.38
C PRO A 407 -12.55 -43.76 -6.75
N PRO A 408 -11.20 -43.79 -6.92
CA PRO A 408 -10.57 -44.18 -8.18
C PRO A 408 -10.98 -45.60 -8.60
N PRO A 409 -11.51 -45.82 -9.82
CA PRO A 409 -12.02 -47.13 -10.22
C PRO A 409 -10.93 -48.21 -10.30
N ASP A 410 -9.65 -47.80 -10.34
CA ASP A 410 -8.47 -48.66 -10.41
C ASP A 410 -7.84 -48.96 -9.04
N GLY A 411 -8.40 -48.45 -7.94
CA GLY A 411 -7.84 -48.62 -6.59
C GLY A 411 -6.55 -47.82 -6.34
N SER A 412 -6.22 -46.86 -7.21
CA SER A 412 -5.05 -46.00 -7.04
C SER A 412 -5.18 -45.05 -5.83
N VAL A 413 -4.05 -44.56 -5.33
CA VAL A 413 -4.04 -43.52 -4.28
C VAL A 413 -4.72 -42.26 -4.83
N PRO A 414 -5.78 -41.73 -4.18
CA PRO A 414 -6.47 -40.53 -4.64
C PRO A 414 -5.54 -39.32 -4.75
N ARG A 415 -5.79 -38.45 -5.74
CA ARG A 415 -5.02 -37.20 -5.91
C ARG A 415 -5.12 -36.30 -4.67
N LEU A 416 -6.28 -36.31 -4.01
CA LEU A 416 -6.51 -35.58 -2.76
C LEU A 416 -5.50 -35.97 -1.69
N VAL A 417 -5.27 -37.26 -1.47
CA VAL A 417 -4.35 -37.77 -0.44
C VAL A 417 -2.94 -37.23 -0.68
N ARG A 418 -2.44 -37.31 -1.93
CA ARG A 418 -1.13 -36.77 -2.30
C ARG A 418 -1.05 -35.25 -2.10
N PHE A 419 -2.10 -34.54 -2.48
CA PHE A 419 -2.14 -33.09 -2.34
C PHE A 419 -2.14 -32.66 -0.87
N VAL A 420 -3.07 -33.17 -0.06
CA VAL A 420 -3.25 -32.78 1.34
C VAL A 420 -2.00 -33.09 2.15
N THR A 421 -1.43 -34.29 2.00
CA THR A 421 -0.22 -34.68 2.73
C THR A 421 0.99 -33.83 2.34
N GLY A 422 1.20 -33.58 1.04
CA GLY A 422 2.26 -32.70 0.56
C GLY A 422 2.07 -31.24 1.02
N TYR A 423 0.84 -30.75 0.99
CA TYR A 423 0.49 -29.40 1.38
C TYR A 423 0.62 -29.16 2.89
N CYS A 424 0.10 -30.06 3.73
CA CYS A 424 0.28 -30.02 5.18
C CYS A 424 1.77 -30.09 5.54
N ASN A 425 2.56 -30.91 4.84
CA ASN A 425 4.00 -30.93 5.06
C ASN A 425 4.67 -29.59 4.73
N LYS A 426 4.26 -28.94 3.63
CA LYS A 426 4.76 -27.60 3.25
C LYS A 426 4.35 -26.51 4.26
N LEU A 427 3.15 -26.60 4.85
CA LEU A 427 2.73 -25.72 5.95
C LEU A 427 3.53 -25.94 7.25
N LEU A 428 3.98 -27.17 7.50
CA LEU A 428 4.78 -27.53 8.67
C LEU A 428 6.28 -27.22 8.53
N GLU A 429 6.75 -26.80 7.36
CA GLU A 429 8.09 -26.26 7.19
C GLU A 429 8.31 -25.07 8.14
N ASP A 430 9.50 -24.97 8.75
CA ASP A 430 9.73 -24.07 9.89
C ASP A 430 9.45 -22.59 9.56
N GLU A 431 9.76 -22.16 8.32
CA GLU A 431 9.45 -20.82 7.81
C GLU A 431 7.94 -20.56 7.76
N ASN A 432 7.18 -21.42 7.06
CA ASN A 432 5.73 -21.25 6.91
C ASN A 432 4.99 -21.41 8.23
N ARG A 433 5.41 -22.37 9.06
CA ARG A 433 4.80 -22.64 10.37
C ARG A 433 4.93 -21.44 11.31
N SER A 434 6.13 -20.86 11.41
CA SER A 434 6.36 -19.70 12.29
C SER A 434 5.53 -18.49 11.88
N VAL A 435 5.40 -18.25 10.58
CA VAL A 435 4.60 -17.17 10.02
C VAL A 435 3.11 -17.42 10.22
N LEU A 436 2.64 -18.66 10.00
CA LEU A 436 1.25 -19.05 10.21
C LEU A 436 0.83 -18.89 11.68
N ILE A 437 1.68 -19.27 12.63
CA ILE A 437 1.44 -19.05 14.07
C ILE A 437 1.24 -17.57 14.35
N GLN A 438 2.14 -16.70 13.87
CA GLN A 438 2.01 -15.24 14.07
C GLN A 438 0.72 -14.68 13.45
N VAL A 439 0.34 -15.15 12.26
CA VAL A 439 -0.89 -14.74 11.59
C VAL A 439 -2.13 -15.13 12.41
N LEU A 440 -2.15 -16.35 12.95
CA LEU A 440 -3.25 -16.85 13.79
C LEU A 440 -3.32 -16.14 15.14
N GLU A 441 -2.19 -15.89 15.80
CA GLU A 441 -2.09 -15.09 17.02
C GLU A 441 -2.69 -13.69 16.81
N ILE A 442 -2.30 -13.01 15.73
CA ILE A 442 -2.83 -11.67 15.41
C ILE A 442 -4.34 -11.71 15.16
N TYR A 443 -4.81 -12.71 14.42
CA TYR A 443 -6.23 -12.88 14.12
C TYR A 443 -7.06 -13.11 15.38
N GLN A 444 -6.60 -13.98 16.28
CA GLN A 444 -7.28 -14.24 17.56
C GLN A 444 -7.28 -13.02 18.47
N VAL A 445 -6.16 -12.27 18.53
CA VAL A 445 -6.11 -10.99 19.25
C VAL A 445 -7.14 -10.00 18.71
N TRP A 446 -7.35 -9.93 17.38
CA TRP A 446 -8.37 -9.07 16.78
C TRP A 446 -9.80 -9.51 17.10
N ASN A 447 -10.02 -10.81 17.33
CA ASN A 447 -11.32 -11.37 17.69
C ASN A 447 -11.52 -11.53 19.22
N HIS A 448 -10.57 -11.05 20.04
CA HIS A 448 -10.58 -11.17 21.50
C HIS A 448 -10.55 -12.61 22.03
N GLU A 449 -9.88 -13.51 21.32
CA GLU A 449 -9.65 -14.90 21.71
C GLU A 449 -8.22 -15.10 22.25
N CYS A 450 -8.04 -16.04 23.19
CA CYS A 450 -6.72 -16.43 23.67
C CYS A 450 -6.07 -17.42 22.69
N PHE A 451 -4.79 -17.20 22.38
CA PHE A 451 -4.04 -18.15 21.56
C PHE A 451 -3.71 -19.43 22.33
N GLU A 452 -4.18 -20.56 21.80
CA GLU A 452 -3.87 -21.88 22.30
C GLU A 452 -2.60 -22.42 21.63
N ASP A 453 -1.59 -22.74 22.44
CA ASP A 453 -0.37 -23.35 21.93
C ASP A 453 -0.69 -24.72 21.29
N GLY A 454 -0.10 -24.97 20.11
CA GLY A 454 -0.37 -26.19 19.33
C GLY A 454 -1.59 -26.14 18.41
N LEU A 455 -2.32 -25.02 18.32
CA LEU A 455 -3.52 -24.89 17.46
C LEU A 455 -3.28 -25.30 16.00
N VAL A 456 -2.17 -24.89 15.39
CA VAL A 456 -1.79 -25.29 14.02
C VAL A 456 -1.61 -26.81 13.90
N LEU A 457 -0.98 -27.43 14.91
CA LEU A 457 -0.73 -28.86 14.92
C LEU A 457 -2.02 -29.65 15.10
N ASN A 458 -2.91 -29.17 15.97
CA ASN A 458 -4.23 -29.76 16.19
C ASN A 458 -5.09 -29.70 14.92
N GLU A 459 -5.10 -28.58 14.22
CA GLU A 459 -5.88 -28.43 12.99
C GLU A 459 -5.33 -29.31 11.86
N ILE A 460 -4.00 -29.42 11.72
CA ILE A 460 -3.40 -30.35 10.76
C ILE A 460 -3.72 -31.81 11.13
N HIS A 461 -3.75 -32.13 12.42
CA HIS A 461 -4.20 -33.45 12.87
C HIS A 461 -5.67 -33.72 12.51
N ASN A 462 -6.56 -32.74 12.67
CA ASN A 462 -7.96 -32.83 12.24
C ASN A 462 -8.08 -33.06 10.74
N ILE A 463 -7.33 -32.31 9.92
CA ILE A 463 -7.29 -32.48 8.46
C ILE A 463 -6.88 -33.92 8.09
N MET A 464 -5.86 -34.46 8.76
CA MET A 464 -5.40 -35.84 8.53
C MET A 464 -6.46 -36.87 8.93
N LYS A 465 -7.16 -36.64 10.05
CA LYS A 465 -8.27 -37.49 10.50
C LYS A 465 -9.44 -37.48 9.51
N GLU A 466 -9.83 -36.31 8.98
CA GLU A 466 -10.87 -36.22 7.95
C GLU A 466 -10.45 -36.93 6.65
N LEU A 467 -9.17 -36.87 6.29
CA LEU A 467 -8.62 -37.60 5.16
C LEU A 467 -8.72 -39.13 5.36
N GLU A 468 -8.42 -39.64 6.56
CA GLU A 468 -8.59 -41.06 6.91
C GLU A 468 -10.07 -41.49 6.88
N LEU A 469 -10.98 -40.65 7.38
CA LEU A 469 -12.41 -40.90 7.30
C LEU A 469 -12.89 -41.00 5.85
N ASN A 470 -12.36 -40.16 4.97
CA ASN A 470 -12.68 -40.21 3.54
C ASN A 470 -12.20 -41.52 2.92
N LEU A 471 -10.97 -41.97 3.21
CA LEU A 471 -10.46 -43.25 2.75
C LEU A 471 -11.35 -44.42 3.19
N ASN A 472 -11.79 -44.42 4.45
CA ASN A 472 -12.69 -45.45 4.96
C ASN A 472 -14.08 -45.42 4.30
N SER A 473 -14.60 -44.25 3.93
CA SER A 473 -15.84 -44.13 3.17
C SER A 473 -15.67 -44.69 1.76
N TRP A 474 -14.65 -44.23 1.06
CA TRP A 474 -14.31 -44.65 -0.29
C TRP A 474 -14.02 -46.14 -0.43
N ALA A 475 -13.40 -46.76 0.58
CA ALA A 475 -13.18 -48.19 0.60
C ALA A 475 -14.50 -48.99 0.60
N LYS A 476 -15.58 -48.47 1.20
CA LYS A 476 -16.89 -49.13 1.27
C LYS A 476 -17.69 -48.99 -0.03
N ASP A 477 -17.37 -47.99 -0.85
CA ASP A 477 -18.08 -47.72 -2.11
C ASP A 477 -17.70 -48.69 -3.24
N TYR A 478 -16.58 -49.44 -3.09
CA TYR A 478 -16.23 -50.49 -4.03
C TYR A 478 -17.14 -51.69 -3.90
N LYS A 479 -17.64 -52.19 -5.04
CA LYS A 479 -18.46 -53.40 -5.12
C LYS A 479 -17.67 -54.67 -4.80
N GLU A 480 -16.40 -54.70 -5.17
CA GLU A 480 -15.53 -55.87 -4.98
C GLU A 480 -14.66 -55.68 -3.73
N THR A 481 -14.77 -56.61 -2.77
CA THR A 481 -13.97 -56.59 -1.53
C THR A 481 -12.47 -56.60 -1.83
N ALA A 482 -12.04 -57.38 -2.83
CA ALA A 482 -10.64 -57.45 -3.24
C ALA A 482 -10.10 -56.08 -3.71
N LEU A 483 -10.90 -55.29 -4.45
CA LEU A 483 -10.51 -53.95 -4.88
C LEU A 483 -10.48 -52.97 -3.70
N SER A 484 -11.42 -53.08 -2.77
CA SER A 484 -11.42 -52.31 -1.52
C SER A 484 -10.15 -52.58 -0.69
N CYS A 485 -9.77 -53.85 -0.53
CA CYS A 485 -8.52 -54.23 0.14
C CYS A 485 -7.29 -53.69 -0.60
N LEU A 486 -7.26 -53.78 -1.94
CA LEU A 486 -6.17 -53.23 -2.73
C LEU A 486 -6.05 -51.71 -2.55
N PHE A 487 -7.17 -51.00 -2.58
CA PHE A 487 -7.22 -49.55 -2.38
C PHE A 487 -6.68 -49.17 -0.98
N MET A 488 -7.14 -49.82 0.08
CA MET A 488 -6.67 -49.54 1.44
C MET A 488 -5.18 -49.86 1.60
N MET A 489 -4.72 -50.99 1.05
CA MET A 489 -3.31 -51.36 1.01
C MET A 489 -2.43 -50.28 0.33
N ASN A 490 -2.87 -49.77 -0.82
CA ASN A 490 -2.16 -48.73 -1.58
C ASN A 490 -2.04 -47.41 -0.79
N ASN A 491 -3.11 -47.01 -0.09
CA ASN A 491 -3.11 -45.80 0.71
C ASN A 491 -2.30 -45.94 2.00
N HIS A 492 -2.43 -47.04 2.75
CA HIS A 492 -1.61 -47.28 3.95
C HIS A 492 -0.12 -47.35 3.62
N TRP A 493 0.24 -47.99 2.51
CA TRP A 493 1.62 -47.96 2.00
C TRP A 493 2.10 -46.52 1.74
N PHE A 494 1.25 -45.69 1.12
CA PHE A 494 1.56 -44.28 0.88
C PHE A 494 1.82 -43.52 2.19
N PHE A 495 0.98 -43.66 3.23
CA PHE A 495 1.24 -43.00 4.52
C PHE A 495 2.57 -43.47 5.14
N CYS A 496 2.88 -44.77 5.13
CA CYS A 496 4.11 -45.28 5.73
C CYS A 496 5.38 -44.90 4.96
N ASN A 497 5.32 -44.86 3.63
CA ASN A 497 6.50 -44.70 2.79
C ASN A 497 6.74 -43.24 2.36
N ASN A 498 5.68 -42.46 2.12
CA ASN A 498 5.80 -41.09 1.61
C ASN A 498 5.78 -40.02 2.69
N ILE A 499 5.24 -40.30 3.88
CA ILE A 499 5.16 -39.33 4.98
C ILE A 499 6.27 -39.55 6.01
N LYS A 500 6.81 -40.76 6.10
CA LYS A 500 7.95 -41.07 6.97
C LYS A 500 9.17 -40.21 6.61
N GLY A 501 9.76 -39.57 7.62
CA GLY A 501 10.89 -38.65 7.45
C GLY A 501 10.50 -37.23 7.02
N THR A 502 9.21 -36.91 6.98
CA THR A 502 8.70 -35.55 6.75
C THR A 502 8.22 -34.92 8.05
N LYS A 503 8.05 -33.58 8.10
CA LYS A 503 7.54 -32.87 9.29
C LYS A 503 6.13 -33.34 9.65
N LEU A 504 5.33 -33.69 8.64
CA LEU A 504 4.02 -34.30 8.86
C LEU A 504 4.12 -35.69 9.51
N GLY A 505 5.12 -36.49 9.12
CA GLY A 505 5.40 -37.78 9.75
C GLY A 505 5.82 -37.67 11.21
N ASP A 506 6.64 -36.66 11.51
CA ASP A 506 7.03 -36.35 12.89
C ASP A 506 5.82 -35.94 13.74
N LEU A 507 4.90 -35.14 13.17
CA LEU A 507 3.64 -34.75 13.83
C LEU A 507 2.71 -35.95 14.08
N MET A 508 2.55 -36.83 13.09
CA MET A 508 1.71 -38.03 13.21
C MET A 508 2.29 -39.04 14.22
N GLY A 509 3.62 -39.04 14.39
CA GLY A 509 4.32 -39.87 15.36
C GLY A 509 4.58 -41.30 14.89
N HIS A 510 5.61 -41.91 15.47
CA HIS A 510 6.06 -43.26 15.09
C HIS A 510 5.01 -44.36 15.34
N SER A 511 4.14 -44.19 16.33
CA SER A 511 3.07 -45.15 16.65
C SER A 511 2.03 -45.24 15.54
N LEU A 512 1.58 -44.10 15.01
CA LEU A 512 0.58 -44.06 13.94
C LEU A 512 1.17 -44.57 12.62
N LEU A 513 2.42 -44.20 12.31
CA LEU A 513 3.12 -44.73 11.14
C LEU A 513 3.27 -46.27 11.21
N ARG A 514 3.58 -46.82 12.40
CA ARG A 514 3.62 -48.28 12.60
C ARG A 514 2.24 -48.91 12.45
N ALA A 515 1.19 -48.27 12.95
CA ALA A 515 -0.18 -48.77 12.79
C ALA A 515 -0.56 -48.85 11.29
N HIS A 516 -0.19 -47.86 10.47
CA HIS A 516 -0.39 -47.95 9.02
C HIS A 516 0.45 -49.08 8.38
N GLU A 517 1.65 -49.39 8.87
CA GLU A 517 2.44 -50.55 8.40
C GLU A 517 1.69 -51.86 8.72
N GLU A 518 1.10 -51.99 9.92
CA GLU A 518 0.28 -53.13 10.32
C GLU A 518 -1.02 -53.24 9.48
N TYR A 519 -1.70 -52.13 9.23
CA TYR A 519 -2.89 -52.11 8.37
C TYR A 519 -2.53 -52.49 6.92
N PHE A 520 -1.39 -52.05 6.41
CA PHE A 520 -0.90 -52.47 5.10
C PHE A 520 -0.77 -54.00 5.02
N GLU A 521 -0.10 -54.66 5.99
CA GLU A 521 0.05 -56.12 6.00
C GLU A 521 -1.30 -56.84 6.12
N TYR A 522 -2.21 -56.29 6.95
CA TYR A 522 -3.57 -56.80 7.10
C TYR A 522 -4.34 -56.77 5.77
N TYR A 523 -4.37 -55.63 5.08
CA TYR A 523 -5.07 -55.51 3.80
C TYR A 523 -4.39 -56.28 2.67
N ALA A 524 -3.06 -56.44 2.70
CA ALA A 524 -2.35 -57.32 1.77
C ALA A 524 -2.78 -58.78 1.95
N THR A 525 -2.90 -59.24 3.20
CA THR A 525 -3.38 -60.59 3.53
C THR A 525 -4.83 -60.79 3.10
N MET A 526 -5.72 -59.84 3.40
CA MET A 526 -7.12 -59.91 2.97
C MET A 526 -7.26 -59.87 1.44
N TYR A 527 -6.48 -59.04 0.75
CA TYR A 527 -6.43 -59.02 -0.70
C TYR A 527 -6.06 -60.40 -1.27
N LEU A 528 -4.98 -61.02 -0.78
CA LEU A 528 -4.55 -62.35 -1.21
C LEU A 528 -5.62 -63.41 -0.94
N ARG A 529 -6.29 -63.30 0.21
CA ARG A 529 -7.38 -64.20 0.62
C ARG A 529 -8.57 -64.14 -0.32
N GLU A 530 -9.14 -62.94 -0.49
CA GLU A 530 -10.34 -62.72 -1.30
C GLU A 530 -10.10 -62.97 -2.80
N SER A 531 -8.85 -62.83 -3.25
CA SER A 531 -8.49 -62.93 -4.66
C SER A 531 -7.91 -64.28 -5.07
N TRP A 532 -6.90 -64.76 -4.35
CA TRP A 532 -5.98 -65.78 -4.85
C TRP A 532 -6.07 -67.09 -4.05
N GLU A 533 -6.66 -67.12 -2.85
CA GLU A 533 -6.74 -68.31 -1.98
C GLU A 533 -7.57 -69.45 -2.61
N THR A 534 -8.58 -69.12 -3.41
CA THR A 534 -9.47 -70.12 -4.03
C THR A 534 -8.79 -70.91 -5.15
N LEU A 535 -7.77 -70.34 -5.82
CA LEU A 535 -7.14 -70.95 -6.98
C LEU A 535 -6.31 -72.20 -6.62
N PRO A 536 -5.43 -72.19 -5.59
CA PRO A 536 -4.71 -73.39 -5.16
C PRO A 536 -5.64 -74.53 -4.71
N VAL A 537 -6.82 -74.21 -4.16
CA VAL A 537 -7.80 -75.23 -3.72
C VAL A 537 -8.34 -76.06 -4.90
N LEU A 538 -8.43 -75.47 -6.10
CA LEU A 538 -8.82 -76.20 -7.32
C LEU A 538 -7.81 -77.30 -7.69
N LEU A 539 -6.59 -77.21 -7.17
CA LEU A 539 -5.48 -78.15 -7.40
C LEU A 539 -5.33 -79.16 -6.24
N HIS A 540 -6.36 -79.31 -5.40
CA HIS A 540 -6.30 -80.23 -4.26
C HIS A 540 -6.26 -81.71 -4.67
N GLU A 541 -5.85 -82.59 -3.74
CA GLU A 541 -5.54 -84.00 -3.99
C GLU A 541 -6.71 -84.95 -3.72
N GLU A 542 -7.74 -84.49 -2.99
CA GLU A 542 -8.91 -85.31 -2.63
C GLU A 542 -9.61 -85.87 -3.89
N GLY A 543 -9.83 -87.18 -3.91
CA GLY A 543 -10.43 -87.92 -5.03
C GLY A 543 -9.43 -88.43 -6.08
N LEU A 544 -8.14 -88.11 -6.00
CA LEU A 544 -7.11 -88.76 -6.80
C LEU A 544 -6.75 -90.11 -6.18
N ILE A 545 -7.04 -91.22 -6.87
CA ILE A 545 -6.57 -92.54 -6.45
C ILE A 545 -5.08 -92.63 -6.78
N LEU A 546 -4.23 -92.46 -5.76
CA LEU A 546 -2.77 -92.58 -5.85
C LEU A 546 -2.36 -94.01 -5.48
N PHE A 547 -1.72 -94.75 -6.40
CA PHE A 547 -1.07 -96.02 -6.09
C PHE A 547 0.32 -95.81 -5.45
N PRO A 548 0.91 -96.81 -4.76
CA PRO A 548 2.28 -96.73 -4.25
C PRO A 548 3.23 -96.44 -5.41
N GLY A 549 3.82 -95.24 -5.41
CA GLY A 549 4.64 -94.73 -6.52
C GLY A 549 4.07 -93.49 -7.25
N GLY A 550 2.97 -92.89 -6.78
CA GLY A 550 2.57 -91.52 -7.16
C GLY A 550 1.92 -91.35 -8.54
N ARG A 551 1.49 -92.44 -9.19
CA ARG A 551 0.84 -92.38 -10.52
C ARG A 551 -0.66 -92.10 -10.39
N ALA A 552 -1.14 -91.05 -11.06
CA ALA A 552 -2.57 -90.71 -11.18
C ALA A 552 -3.25 -91.52 -12.30
N ILE A 553 -4.36 -92.20 -12.00
CA ILE A 553 -5.13 -93.00 -12.99
C ILE A 553 -6.14 -92.15 -13.76
N ASP A 554 -6.67 -91.07 -13.17
CA ASP A 554 -7.72 -90.27 -13.81
C ASP A 554 -7.15 -89.05 -14.54
N ARG A 555 -6.62 -89.31 -15.75
CA ARG A 555 -6.08 -88.27 -16.65
C ARG A 555 -7.14 -87.22 -17.02
N GLU A 556 -8.41 -87.61 -17.10
CA GLU A 556 -9.51 -86.71 -17.43
C GLU A 556 -9.80 -85.74 -16.28
N LEU A 557 -9.85 -86.25 -15.04
CA LEU A 557 -10.04 -85.43 -13.84
C LEU A 557 -8.86 -84.49 -13.59
N PHE A 558 -7.62 -84.92 -13.86
CA PHE A 558 -6.44 -84.05 -13.82
C PHE A 558 -6.56 -82.88 -14.81
N LYS A 559 -6.86 -83.20 -16.09
CA LYS A 559 -7.03 -82.19 -17.15
C LYS A 559 -8.18 -81.24 -16.84
N LYS A 560 -9.29 -81.76 -16.29
CA LYS A 560 -10.44 -80.97 -15.85
C LYS A 560 -10.05 -79.96 -14.76
N ARG A 561 -9.30 -80.39 -13.74
CA ARG A 561 -8.83 -79.50 -12.64
C ARG A 561 -7.88 -78.41 -13.16
N ILE A 562 -6.95 -78.74 -14.05
CA ILE A 562 -6.08 -77.73 -14.69
C ILE A 562 -6.90 -76.73 -15.51
N ASN A 563 -7.89 -77.18 -16.27
CA ASN A 563 -8.73 -76.27 -17.05
C ASN A 563 -9.54 -75.34 -16.14
N MET A 564 -10.13 -75.87 -15.06
CA MET A 564 -10.83 -75.07 -14.05
C MET A 564 -9.89 -74.03 -13.40
N PHE A 565 -8.66 -74.41 -13.08
CA PHE A 565 -7.65 -73.49 -12.58
C PHE A 565 -7.30 -72.41 -13.61
N ASN A 566 -7.08 -72.78 -14.87
CA ASN A 566 -6.73 -71.83 -15.92
C ASN A 566 -7.85 -70.82 -16.19
N GLU A 567 -9.11 -71.28 -16.19
CA GLU A 567 -10.28 -70.41 -16.32
C GLU A 567 -10.39 -69.44 -15.13
N ALA A 568 -10.28 -69.94 -13.89
CA ALA A 568 -10.29 -69.11 -12.69
C ALA A 568 -9.14 -68.10 -12.64
N PHE A 569 -7.93 -68.52 -13.06
CA PHE A 569 -6.76 -67.65 -13.18
C PHE A 569 -6.96 -66.56 -14.22
N ASP A 570 -7.48 -66.90 -15.41
CA ASP A 570 -7.75 -65.92 -16.46
C ASP A 570 -8.78 -64.88 -16.04
N ASP A 571 -9.83 -65.32 -15.36
CA ASP A 571 -10.87 -64.43 -14.86
C ASP A 571 -10.31 -63.47 -13.79
N MET A 572 -9.49 -63.99 -12.87
CA MET A 572 -8.81 -63.17 -11.87
C MET A 572 -7.82 -62.19 -12.51
N TYR A 573 -7.00 -62.68 -13.45
CA TYR A 573 -6.03 -61.88 -14.19
C TYR A 573 -6.72 -60.75 -14.94
N LYS A 574 -7.79 -61.04 -15.70
CA LYS A 574 -8.56 -60.02 -16.43
C LYS A 574 -9.17 -58.96 -15.52
N LYS A 575 -9.68 -59.36 -14.35
CA LYS A 575 -10.20 -58.41 -13.34
C LYS A 575 -9.10 -57.48 -12.84
N HIS A 576 -7.97 -58.05 -12.44
CA HIS A 576 -6.89 -57.31 -11.80
C HIS A 576 -5.98 -56.56 -12.77
N PHE A 577 -6.04 -56.89 -14.06
CA PHE A 577 -5.23 -56.24 -15.09
C PHE A 577 -5.46 -54.72 -15.17
N ASN A 578 -6.65 -54.25 -14.81
CA ASN A 578 -7.00 -52.82 -14.83
C ASN A 578 -6.75 -52.10 -13.50
N TRP A 579 -6.34 -52.81 -12.45
CA TRP A 579 -6.07 -52.22 -11.13
C TRP A 579 -4.65 -51.65 -11.06
N MET A 580 -4.40 -50.71 -10.15
CA MET A 580 -3.14 -49.97 -10.12
C MET A 580 -2.52 -49.90 -8.71
N LEU A 581 -1.27 -50.35 -8.59
CA LEU A 581 -0.41 -50.11 -7.44
C LEU A 581 0.52 -48.95 -7.79
N SER A 582 0.40 -47.85 -7.05
CA SER A 582 1.06 -46.59 -7.43
C SER A 582 2.58 -46.64 -7.22
N ASP A 583 3.04 -47.39 -6.22
CA ASP A 583 4.46 -47.51 -5.88
C ASP A 583 5.06 -48.79 -6.49
N LYS A 584 6.25 -48.66 -7.09
CA LYS A 584 6.93 -49.78 -7.77
C LYS A 584 7.37 -50.87 -6.79
N SER A 585 7.83 -50.50 -5.60
CA SER A 585 8.28 -51.47 -4.59
C SER A 585 7.11 -52.22 -3.98
N LEU A 586 6.00 -51.52 -3.71
CA LEU A 586 4.73 -52.15 -3.33
C LEU A 586 4.27 -53.15 -4.38
N ARG A 587 4.26 -52.75 -5.66
CA ARG A 587 3.87 -53.62 -6.77
C ARG A 587 4.68 -54.90 -6.81
N LEU A 588 6.02 -54.78 -6.79
CA LEU A 588 6.91 -55.94 -6.81
C LEU A 588 6.65 -56.87 -5.62
N ARG A 589 6.47 -56.30 -4.43
CA ARG A 589 6.18 -57.07 -3.21
C ARG A 589 4.87 -57.84 -3.32
N ILE A 590 3.78 -57.21 -3.78
CA ILE A 590 2.49 -57.88 -3.93
C ILE A 590 2.52 -58.94 -5.03
N CYS A 591 3.13 -58.65 -6.19
CA CYS A 591 3.31 -59.65 -7.24
C CYS A 591 4.10 -60.86 -6.73
N GLN A 592 5.17 -60.65 -5.95
CA GLN A 592 5.93 -61.74 -5.33
C GLN A 592 5.09 -62.58 -4.38
N LEU A 593 4.25 -61.97 -3.54
CA LEU A 593 3.36 -62.71 -2.64
C LEU A 593 2.34 -63.55 -3.43
N VAL A 594 1.77 -63.02 -4.51
CA VAL A 594 0.87 -63.77 -5.39
C VAL A 594 1.61 -64.93 -6.08
N VAL A 595 2.83 -64.70 -6.60
CA VAL A 595 3.66 -65.75 -7.19
C VAL A 595 3.93 -66.87 -6.18
N GLN A 596 4.31 -66.52 -4.95
CA GLN A 596 4.56 -67.50 -3.89
C GLN A 596 3.31 -68.30 -3.50
N ALA A 597 2.12 -67.69 -3.58
CA ALA A 597 0.87 -68.36 -3.30
C ALA A 597 0.41 -69.31 -4.43
N ILE A 598 0.64 -68.95 -5.69
CA ILE A 598 0.06 -69.65 -6.85
C ILE A 598 1.02 -70.61 -7.55
N VAL A 599 2.27 -70.18 -7.78
CA VAL A 599 3.21 -70.93 -8.63
C VAL A 599 3.69 -72.24 -8.00
N PRO A 600 4.02 -72.31 -6.69
CA PRO A 600 4.45 -73.58 -6.08
C PRO A 600 3.35 -74.66 -6.06
N PRO A 601 2.08 -74.39 -5.67
CA PRO A 601 1.02 -75.38 -5.78
C PRO A 601 0.79 -75.86 -7.21
N TYR A 602 0.80 -74.94 -8.19
CA TYR A 602 0.67 -75.28 -9.61
C TYR A 602 1.81 -76.17 -10.10
N LYS A 603 3.05 -75.82 -9.79
CA LYS A 603 4.25 -76.59 -10.16
C LYS A 603 4.22 -77.99 -9.54
N ASN A 604 3.86 -78.11 -8.26
CA ASN A 604 3.76 -79.41 -7.59
C ASN A 604 2.68 -80.29 -8.22
N TYR A 605 1.53 -79.71 -8.56
CA TYR A 605 0.45 -80.41 -9.25
C TYR A 605 0.88 -80.93 -10.63
N LEU A 606 1.62 -80.11 -11.40
CA LEU A 606 2.17 -80.51 -12.70
C LEU A 606 3.21 -81.63 -12.60
N LEU A 607 4.14 -81.58 -11.65
CA LEU A 607 5.19 -82.60 -11.49
C LEU A 607 4.61 -84.00 -11.21
N LYS A 608 3.48 -84.08 -10.51
CA LYS A 608 2.78 -85.35 -10.24
C LYS A 608 2.12 -85.97 -11.47
N TYR A 609 1.82 -85.16 -12.49
CA TYR A 609 1.32 -85.62 -13.78
C TYR A 609 2.42 -86.04 -14.73
N ASP A 610 3.55 -85.31 -14.71
CA ASP A 610 4.72 -85.57 -15.53
C ASP A 610 5.34 -86.96 -15.25
N TYR A 611 5.29 -87.42 -13.98
CA TYR A 611 5.72 -88.77 -13.58
C TYR A 611 4.90 -89.93 -14.19
N GLY A 612 3.85 -89.64 -14.97
CA GLY A 612 2.99 -90.61 -15.66
C GLY A 612 3.11 -90.62 -17.19
N ILE A 613 4.07 -89.88 -17.79
CA ILE A 613 4.17 -89.70 -19.24
C ILE A 613 5.60 -90.05 -19.73
N GLU A 614 5.71 -91.04 -20.61
CA GLU A 614 6.97 -91.46 -21.24
C GLU A 614 7.33 -90.63 -22.50
N ASN A 615 6.46 -89.71 -22.94
CA ASN A 615 6.65 -88.89 -24.16
C ASN A 615 6.39 -87.39 -23.91
N GLU A 616 7.46 -86.58 -23.86
CA GLU A 616 7.42 -85.11 -23.65
C GLU A 616 6.66 -84.32 -24.76
N ALA A 617 6.48 -84.90 -25.95
CA ALA A 617 5.94 -84.21 -27.12
C ALA A 617 4.41 -83.98 -27.11
N GLU A 618 3.63 -84.80 -26.38
CA GLU A 618 2.16 -84.62 -26.25
C GLU A 618 1.78 -83.66 -25.10
N ILE A 619 2.70 -83.43 -24.15
CA ILE A 619 2.48 -82.63 -22.92
C ILE A 619 2.36 -81.14 -23.25
N GLY A 620 3.18 -80.66 -24.19
CA GLY A 620 3.23 -79.25 -24.60
C GLY A 620 1.97 -78.74 -25.32
N SER A 621 1.21 -79.61 -26.00
CA SER A 621 -0.02 -79.19 -26.70
C SER A 621 -1.26 -79.08 -25.81
N HIS A 622 -1.18 -79.53 -24.55
CA HIS A 622 -2.33 -79.63 -23.65
C HIS A 622 -2.29 -78.70 -22.45
N LEU A 623 -1.13 -78.07 -22.16
CA LEU A 623 -0.97 -77.14 -21.05
C LEU A 623 -0.99 -75.69 -21.56
N LYS A 624 -1.98 -74.92 -21.12
CA LYS A 624 -2.12 -73.51 -21.47
C LYS A 624 -1.01 -72.63 -20.87
N TYR A 625 -0.54 -72.98 -19.68
CA TYR A 625 0.48 -72.21 -18.94
C TYR A 625 1.62 -73.10 -18.46
N THR A 626 2.83 -72.56 -18.48
CA THR A 626 3.98 -73.07 -17.74
C THR A 626 4.11 -72.32 -16.41
N ALA A 627 4.82 -72.89 -15.42
CA ALA A 627 5.08 -72.20 -14.16
C ALA A 627 5.75 -70.81 -14.38
N LYS A 628 6.67 -70.73 -15.35
CA LYS A 628 7.34 -69.48 -15.72
C LYS A 628 6.39 -68.48 -16.38
N SER A 629 5.51 -68.93 -17.29
CA SER A 629 4.56 -68.02 -17.92
C SER A 629 3.52 -67.48 -16.93
N LEU A 630 3.12 -68.26 -15.91
CA LEU A 630 2.25 -67.74 -14.83
C LEU A 630 2.97 -66.66 -14.02
N GLU A 631 4.24 -66.88 -13.68
CA GLU A 631 5.05 -65.89 -12.97
C GLU A 631 5.20 -64.60 -13.80
N ASP A 632 5.50 -64.70 -15.09
CA ASP A 632 5.62 -63.55 -16.00
C ASP A 632 4.29 -62.78 -16.11
N LEU A 633 3.15 -63.50 -16.20
CA LEU A 633 1.82 -62.89 -16.20
C LEU A 633 1.53 -62.17 -14.88
N ILE A 634 1.72 -62.80 -13.72
CA ILE A 634 1.50 -62.16 -12.41
C ILE A 634 2.38 -60.91 -12.27
N ASN A 635 3.64 -60.97 -12.70
CA ASN A 635 4.57 -59.84 -12.66
C ASN A 635 4.19 -58.70 -13.63
N SER A 636 3.33 -58.97 -14.62
CA SER A 636 2.76 -57.96 -15.52
C SER A 636 1.56 -57.20 -14.94
N LEU A 637 1.00 -57.65 -13.81
CA LEU A 637 -0.15 -56.98 -13.17
C LEU A 637 0.22 -55.63 -12.55
N PHE A 638 -0.82 -54.82 -12.34
CA PHE A 638 -0.78 -53.53 -11.63
C PHE A 638 0.15 -52.47 -12.22
N GLN A 639 0.45 -52.55 -13.51
CA GLN A 639 1.30 -51.58 -14.18
C GLN A 639 0.59 -50.24 -14.37
N GLN A 640 1.37 -49.16 -14.28
CA GLN A 640 0.89 -47.81 -14.57
C GLN A 640 0.65 -47.68 -16.08
N LYS A 641 -0.61 -47.51 -16.50
CA LYS A 641 -0.93 -47.18 -17.89
C LYS A 641 -0.45 -45.76 -18.18
N VAL A 642 0.50 -45.61 -19.11
CA VAL A 642 0.93 -44.30 -19.63
C VAL A 642 -0.16 -43.75 -20.56
N GLY A 643 -1.30 -43.40 -19.99
CA GLY A 643 -2.35 -42.63 -20.67
C GLY A 643 -2.11 -41.14 -20.42
N LYS A 644 -2.21 -40.32 -21.47
CA LYS A 644 -2.21 -38.85 -21.38
C LYS A 644 -3.29 -38.40 -20.39
N PHE A 645 -2.93 -38.17 -19.14
CA PHE A 645 -3.81 -37.47 -18.20
C PHE A 645 -3.71 -35.98 -18.53
N ASP A 646 -4.81 -35.46 -19.07
CA ASP A 646 -5.02 -34.03 -19.23
C ASP A 646 -4.71 -33.31 -17.93
N GLY A 647 -3.96 -32.21 -18.05
CA GLY A 647 -3.41 -31.43 -16.96
C GLY A 647 -4.45 -30.58 -16.22
N THR A 648 -5.54 -31.19 -15.75
CA THR A 648 -6.45 -30.50 -14.83
C THR A 648 -5.80 -30.48 -13.45
N LYS A 649 -5.09 -29.38 -13.19
CA LYS A 649 -4.47 -29.06 -11.91
C LYS A 649 -5.54 -29.08 -10.82
N CYS A 650 -5.44 -30.01 -9.88
CA CYS A 650 -6.20 -29.98 -8.63
C CYS A 650 -5.57 -28.95 -7.67
N THR A 651 -5.40 -27.71 -8.15
CA THR A 651 -5.15 -26.54 -7.30
C THR A 651 -6.46 -25.98 -6.77
N ASP A 652 -7.59 -26.36 -7.39
CA ASP A 652 -8.95 -25.87 -7.12
C ASP A 652 -9.65 -26.51 -5.91
N LEU A 653 -8.92 -26.93 -4.87
CA LEU A 653 -9.54 -27.52 -3.67
C LEU A 653 -10.41 -26.55 -2.86
N ILE A 654 -10.21 -25.24 -3.01
CA ILE A 654 -11.02 -24.21 -2.33
C ILE A 654 -11.94 -23.48 -3.34
N GLY A 655 -11.94 -23.95 -4.59
CA GLY A 655 -12.78 -23.44 -5.68
C GLY A 655 -14.04 -24.25 -5.95
N ILE A 656 -14.38 -25.24 -5.13
CA ILE A 656 -15.58 -26.08 -5.34
C ILE A 656 -16.79 -25.39 -4.72
N LYS A 657 -17.24 -24.33 -5.39
CA LYS A 657 -18.67 -24.01 -5.41
C LYS A 657 -19.32 -24.12 -6.78
N ASN A 658 -18.60 -24.35 -7.89
CA ASN A 658 -19.22 -24.27 -9.23
C ASN A 658 -18.62 -25.19 -10.34
N ALA A 659 -18.17 -26.41 -10.04
CA ALA A 659 -17.69 -27.31 -11.10
C ALA A 659 -18.18 -28.77 -11.02
N ILE A 660 -19.29 -29.03 -10.32
CA ILE A 660 -19.97 -30.34 -10.32
C ILE A 660 -21.47 -30.13 -10.58
N ILE A 661 -21.82 -29.69 -11.79
CA ILE A 661 -23.19 -29.86 -12.32
C ILE A 661 -23.18 -30.38 -13.77
N ASN A 662 -22.14 -30.15 -14.58
CA ASN A 662 -22.18 -30.53 -15.98
C ASN A 662 -21.30 -31.75 -16.27
N HIS A 663 -21.77 -32.95 -15.92
CA HIS A 663 -21.44 -34.18 -16.67
C HIS A 663 -22.41 -35.33 -16.29
N PHE A 664 -23.71 -35.07 -16.40
CA PHE A 664 -24.68 -36.13 -16.70
C PHE A 664 -25.64 -35.62 -17.78
N SER A 665 -25.29 -35.87 -19.04
CA SER A 665 -26.23 -36.25 -20.10
C SER A 665 -25.44 -36.53 -21.37
N MET A 666 -25.28 -37.82 -21.67
CA MET A 666 -25.14 -38.32 -23.03
C MET A 666 -26.49 -38.95 -23.43
N PRO A 667 -26.76 -39.09 -24.74
CA PRO A 667 -28.03 -38.74 -25.37
C PRO A 667 -28.93 -39.94 -25.61
N ALA A 668 -30.24 -39.72 -25.58
CA ALA A 668 -31.25 -40.55 -26.22
C ALA A 668 -32.48 -39.65 -26.46
N ALA A 669 -32.82 -39.29 -27.70
CA ALA A 669 -33.47 -40.10 -28.74
C ALA A 669 -34.96 -39.71 -28.82
N ALA A 670 -35.38 -39.43 -30.06
CA ALA A 670 -36.68 -38.93 -30.55
C ALA A 670 -36.94 -37.43 -30.35
#